data_AF-A0A542IR81-F1
#
_entry.id   AF-A0A542IR81-F1
#
_cell.length_a   1.000
_cell.length_b   1.000
_cell.length_c   1.000
_cell.angle_alpha   90.00
_cell.angle_beta   90.00
_cell.angle_gamma   90.00
#
_symmetry.space_group_name_H-M   'P 1'
#
loop_
_entity.id
_entity.type
_entity.pdbx_description
1 polymer ?
#
loop_
_entity_poly.entity_id
_entity_poly.type
_entity_poly.pdbx_seq_one_letter_code
_entity_poly.pdbx_strand_id
1 'polypeptide(L)'
;MTRTVSVRHTQAAGGSLRHAAALLQFLLVAVLAAALTGLNILVAPQAHAAVTQVHATVETAPMHGSGDAADDAAIWIHPTDPSKSTIIGTDKSTSGHGLVVYDLSGKELFYYPDGRMNNVDVRYNFPLGSSRVGLVGVSNRERSLDFYKVNESDRSLTKVGSFLPTASIKTPRGFSFYHSPTTGKYFAYVTDIGKVEQWELDGSSGSVTGRLVRSWTVSGPAHTEGLVADDEMKRLYIAQEDIGGIWRYGAEPGDSTAGTKVVSTVENGGDIVQDIKGISIYYGSGGAGYLLAASQGSNQFHAYTRDDNRPLGAFAIPAGNGIDAVTGMDGIDVTNFGVGGPFPQGFFITQDTSNDTGNQNFKLVPWQSIAAAYAPALLVDAAYDPRKIGAAGGGGDPGPDTAQPNTSITGGPSGTSSSTSAEFTFTATEPGTFECALDGGAFEGCTSPKNYADLAVGSHVFAVRATDAAGNSDPTPAERTWVIDTSAPQTETLTATADAYVSSGTTTNYGTAPKLSVDNSPVENAYLKFDLSALAGKTIVSAKLQLRATTSGSTGTQNVRLVTDDTWTESGLTYSTRPALASSVLGSLGPVTSNTNYEVPLTASALQGELGGILSLGINTTSSDGADFGSRETTTPPKLVLQLGSGTGTPSGDTTAPTVTSVTPAENAPDAAVTGNVTATFSEAMDSTTVNRTTFTLAEGTSTTPVDAVVNLNNNTATLDPTSNLKPATQYTARVSGAKDSAGNTLIAKTWTFTTAAATTPSETVTLTLTATADAYVSSAATTTNYGTALKLAVDNSPVDNAYLKFDLSALAGKTIVSAKLQLRATTSGSIGTQNVRLVADDTWTESGLTYSTRRALGSSVLGSLGPVTANTNYEVPLTASALQGELGGMLSLGINATSSDGADFGSRETTTPPKLVLQLQ
;
A
#
# COMPACT_ATOMS: atom_id res chain seq x y z
N MET A 1 -16.98 40.40 -87.96
CA MET A 1 -17.73 41.39 -87.15
C MET A 1 -17.32 41.18 -85.70
N THR A 2 -16.29 41.90 -85.24
CA THR A 2 -16.34 43.13 -84.41
C THR A 2 -16.31 42.80 -82.90
N ARG A 3 -15.17 43.05 -82.24
CA ARG A 3 -14.98 43.87 -81.01
C ARG A 3 -13.80 43.40 -80.13
N THR A 4 -12.68 44.11 -80.26
CA THR A 4 -12.13 45.09 -79.27
C THR A 4 -12.55 44.87 -77.81
N VAL A 5 -11.69 44.33 -76.92
CA VAL A 5 -10.61 44.96 -76.10
C VAL A 5 -11.11 45.73 -74.86
N SER A 6 -10.69 45.28 -73.66
CA SER A 6 -9.92 46.05 -72.64
C SER A 6 -9.69 45.15 -71.40
N VAL A 7 -8.49 44.66 -71.06
CA VAL A 7 -7.27 45.33 -70.51
C VAL A 7 -7.36 45.53 -68.98
N ARG A 8 -6.50 44.84 -68.20
CA ARG A 8 -5.30 45.41 -67.52
C ARG A 8 -4.53 44.40 -66.64
N HIS A 9 -3.22 44.34 -66.92
CA HIS A 9 -2.02 44.22 -66.08
C HIS A 9 -2.03 43.34 -64.81
N THR A 10 -1.29 42.22 -64.71
CA THR A 10 0.19 41.97 -64.70
C THR A 10 1.04 42.73 -63.70
N GLN A 11 1.53 42.00 -62.69
CA GLN A 11 2.91 41.87 -62.16
C GLN A 11 2.84 40.89 -60.95
N ALA A 12 3.77 40.00 -60.60
CA ALA A 12 5.04 39.56 -61.16
C ALA A 12 5.46 38.22 -60.47
N ALA A 13 6.10 37.35 -61.27
CA ALA A 13 7.34 36.61 -60.96
C ALA A 13 7.35 35.36 -60.05
N GLY A 14 7.97 34.29 -60.59
CA GLY A 14 8.54 33.15 -59.84
C GLY A 14 8.37 31.79 -60.53
N GLY A 15 9.28 31.40 -61.43
CA GLY A 15 9.38 30.05 -62.02
C GLY A 15 9.87 28.99 -61.01
N SER A 16 10.06 27.70 -61.32
CA SER A 16 10.16 27.00 -62.60
C SER A 16 10.16 25.47 -62.35
N LEU A 17 10.32 24.70 -63.44
CA LEU A 17 10.78 23.30 -63.53
C LEU A 17 9.74 22.17 -63.45
N ARG A 18 8.92 22.07 -64.51
CA ARG A 18 8.17 20.86 -64.87
C ARG A 18 8.87 20.08 -65.99
N HIS A 19 9.97 19.38 -65.71
CA HIS A 19 10.48 18.33 -66.63
C HIS A 19 11.16 17.14 -65.91
N ALA A 20 11.08 17.03 -64.57
CA ALA A 20 11.74 15.95 -63.81
C ALA A 20 10.82 14.76 -63.41
N ALA A 21 9.51 14.83 -63.66
CA ALA A 21 8.55 13.89 -63.05
C ALA A 21 8.34 12.57 -63.81
N ALA A 22 8.56 12.52 -65.12
CA ALA A 22 8.18 11.34 -65.92
C ALA A 22 9.27 10.25 -66.00
N LEU A 23 10.57 10.61 -65.88
CA LEU A 23 11.66 9.63 -65.91
C LEU A 23 11.90 8.94 -64.55
N LEU A 24 11.51 9.59 -63.45
CA LEU A 24 11.66 9.02 -62.10
C LEU A 24 10.64 7.92 -61.82
N GLN A 25 9.44 7.98 -62.42
CA GLN A 25 8.39 6.98 -62.22
C GLN A 25 8.68 5.63 -62.88
N PHE A 26 9.36 5.60 -64.04
CA PHE A 26 9.72 4.34 -64.69
C PHE A 26 10.93 3.64 -64.05
N LEU A 27 11.91 4.40 -63.52
CA LEU A 27 13.00 3.80 -62.75
C LEU A 27 12.54 3.31 -61.37
N LEU A 28 11.57 3.98 -60.73
CA LEU A 28 11.08 3.53 -59.43
C LEU A 28 10.31 2.19 -59.52
N VAL A 29 9.51 1.98 -60.58
CA VAL A 29 8.74 0.73 -60.75
C VAL A 29 9.66 -0.44 -61.13
N ALA A 30 10.71 -0.22 -61.92
CA ALA A 30 11.68 -1.26 -62.26
C ALA A 30 12.60 -1.63 -61.08
N VAL A 31 13.00 -0.66 -60.24
CA VAL A 31 13.78 -0.92 -59.02
C VAL A 31 12.90 -1.56 -57.93
N LEU A 32 11.60 -1.24 -57.85
CA LEU A 32 10.68 -1.93 -56.93
C LEU A 32 10.41 -3.38 -57.37
N ALA A 33 10.28 -3.65 -58.69
CA ALA A 33 10.09 -5.00 -59.20
C ALA A 33 11.35 -5.88 -59.07
N ALA A 34 12.55 -5.29 -59.17
CA ALA A 34 13.81 -5.98 -58.88
C ALA A 34 14.07 -6.15 -57.37
N ALA A 35 13.59 -5.23 -56.53
CA ALA A 35 13.62 -5.37 -55.08
C ALA A 35 12.60 -6.42 -54.56
N LEU A 36 11.48 -6.64 -55.26
CA LEU A 36 10.51 -7.68 -54.94
C LEU A 36 10.90 -9.09 -55.42
N THR A 37 11.83 -9.22 -56.37
CA THR A 37 12.31 -10.53 -56.85
C THR A 37 13.60 -11.00 -56.16
N GLY A 38 14.29 -10.11 -55.44
CA GLY A 38 15.45 -10.41 -54.60
C GLY A 38 15.15 -10.63 -53.11
N LEU A 39 13.88 -10.52 -52.69
CA LEU A 39 13.44 -10.73 -51.31
C LEU A 39 12.58 -12.00 -51.17
N ASN A 40 12.95 -13.08 -51.86
CA ASN A 40 12.65 -14.42 -51.36
C ASN A 40 13.65 -14.72 -50.22
N ILE A 41 13.56 -13.96 -49.14
CA ILE A 41 13.93 -14.53 -47.85
C ILE A 41 12.87 -15.61 -47.67
N LEU A 42 13.27 -16.87 -47.86
CA LEU A 42 12.59 -17.94 -47.15
C LEU A 42 12.59 -17.48 -45.70
N VAL A 43 11.45 -16.95 -45.25
CA VAL A 43 11.09 -17.03 -43.84
C VAL A 43 11.09 -18.53 -43.64
N ALA A 44 12.21 -19.06 -43.14
CA ALA A 44 12.20 -20.36 -42.50
C ALA A 44 10.99 -20.31 -41.58
N PRO A 45 10.04 -21.28 -41.67
CA PRO A 45 8.92 -21.28 -40.75
C PRO A 45 9.55 -21.08 -39.37
N GLN A 46 9.11 -20.06 -38.62
CA GLN A 46 9.39 -20.04 -37.20
C GLN A 46 9.01 -21.43 -36.74
N ALA A 47 10.00 -22.17 -36.25
CA ALA A 47 9.76 -23.49 -35.71
C ALA A 47 8.79 -23.24 -34.55
N HIS A 48 7.50 -23.41 -34.80
CA HIS A 48 6.50 -23.41 -33.75
C HIS A 48 7.00 -24.48 -32.79
N ALA A 49 7.12 -24.12 -31.52
CA ALA A 49 7.40 -25.12 -30.49
C ALA A 49 6.43 -26.28 -30.71
N ALA A 50 6.94 -27.52 -30.70
CA ALA A 50 6.12 -28.68 -31.01
C ALA A 50 4.89 -28.68 -30.09
N VAL A 51 3.69 -28.78 -30.68
CA VAL A 51 2.44 -28.81 -29.92
C VAL A 51 2.41 -30.08 -29.08
N THR A 52 2.36 -29.90 -27.77
CA THR A 52 2.37 -30.99 -26.81
C THR A 52 1.08 -31.80 -26.92
N GLN A 53 1.17 -33.13 -26.94
CA GLN A 53 0.00 -34.00 -27.03
C GLN A 53 -0.32 -34.61 -25.66
N VAL A 54 -1.57 -34.49 -25.22
CA VAL A 54 -2.06 -35.05 -23.95
C VAL A 54 -3.40 -35.75 -24.17
N HIS A 55 -3.76 -36.70 -23.32
CA HIS A 55 -5.00 -37.48 -23.52
C HIS A 55 -6.00 -37.23 -22.40
N ALA A 56 -7.28 -37.13 -22.77
CA ALA A 56 -8.37 -37.16 -21.82
C ALA A 56 -8.37 -38.50 -21.05
N THR A 57 -8.82 -38.45 -19.80
CA THR A 57 -8.97 -39.64 -18.93
C THR A 57 -10.43 -39.91 -18.59
N VAL A 58 -11.26 -38.87 -18.63
CA VAL A 58 -12.72 -38.95 -18.43
C VAL A 58 -13.38 -38.06 -19.46
N GLU A 59 -14.58 -38.44 -19.89
CA GLU A 59 -15.51 -37.61 -20.65
C GLU A 59 -16.89 -37.64 -20.00
N THR A 60 -17.66 -36.56 -20.11
CA THR A 60 -19.01 -36.53 -19.56
C THR A 60 -20.00 -37.29 -20.43
N ALA A 61 -21.13 -37.68 -19.86
CA ALA A 61 -22.28 -38.14 -20.64
C ALA A 61 -22.66 -37.06 -21.69
N PRO A 62 -23.15 -37.45 -22.87
CA PRO A 62 -23.56 -36.51 -23.91
C PRO A 62 -24.62 -35.52 -23.43
N MET A 63 -24.53 -34.28 -23.91
CA MET A 63 -25.50 -33.23 -23.63
C MET A 63 -26.90 -33.59 -24.15
N HIS A 64 -27.96 -33.11 -23.48
CA HIS A 64 -29.35 -33.35 -23.89
C HIS A 64 -29.67 -32.70 -25.24
N GLY A 65 -29.22 -31.46 -25.43
CA GLY A 65 -29.37 -30.70 -26.66
C GLY A 65 -28.57 -31.28 -27.83
N SER A 66 -29.15 -31.17 -29.03
CA SER A 66 -28.50 -31.57 -30.28
C SER A 66 -27.87 -30.38 -31.00
N GLY A 67 -26.88 -30.64 -31.85
CA GLY A 67 -26.16 -29.60 -32.60
C GLY A 67 -25.16 -28.86 -31.71
N ASP A 68 -25.11 -27.54 -31.84
CA ASP A 68 -24.29 -26.66 -31.01
C ASP A 68 -24.97 -26.43 -29.64
N ALA A 69 -24.64 -27.29 -28.67
CA ALA A 69 -25.33 -27.46 -27.40
C ALA A 69 -24.43 -27.30 -26.18
N ALA A 70 -23.39 -28.13 -26.01
CA ALA A 70 -22.46 -27.95 -24.91
C ALA A 70 -21.59 -26.72 -25.17
N ASP A 71 -21.46 -25.83 -24.19
CA ASP A 71 -20.72 -24.57 -24.36
C ASP A 71 -19.60 -24.42 -23.34
N ASP A 72 -19.95 -24.37 -22.05
CA ASP A 72 -19.02 -24.03 -20.98
C ASP A 72 -19.19 -24.93 -19.76
N ALA A 73 -18.13 -25.02 -18.95
CA ALA A 73 -18.13 -25.80 -17.72
C ALA A 73 -17.46 -25.03 -16.59
N ALA A 74 -17.98 -25.21 -15.37
CA ALA A 74 -17.35 -24.76 -14.14
C ALA A 74 -17.15 -25.92 -13.17
N ILE A 75 -16.05 -25.87 -12.42
CA ILE A 75 -15.71 -26.90 -11.42
C ILE A 75 -16.13 -26.43 -10.03
N TRP A 76 -17.06 -27.16 -9.40
CA TRP A 76 -17.39 -26.98 -7.99
C TRP A 76 -16.67 -28.01 -7.12
N ILE A 77 -15.82 -27.54 -6.21
CA ILE A 77 -15.07 -28.38 -5.29
C ILE A 77 -15.87 -28.53 -3.99
N HIS A 78 -16.22 -29.77 -3.66
CA HIS A 78 -16.99 -30.06 -2.45
C HIS A 78 -16.18 -29.67 -1.19
N PRO A 79 -16.77 -28.97 -0.20
CA PRO A 79 -16.03 -28.38 0.92
C PRO A 79 -15.27 -29.42 1.77
N THR A 80 -15.90 -30.53 2.10
CA THR A 80 -15.38 -31.53 3.05
C THR A 80 -15.00 -32.88 2.44
N ASP A 81 -15.45 -33.20 1.23
CA ASP A 81 -15.20 -34.48 0.56
C ASP A 81 -14.88 -34.22 -0.92
N PRO A 82 -13.61 -33.93 -1.27
CA PRO A 82 -13.23 -33.56 -2.63
C PRO A 82 -13.63 -34.58 -3.69
N SER A 83 -13.81 -35.86 -3.34
CA SER A 83 -14.28 -36.91 -4.26
C SER A 83 -15.72 -36.72 -4.75
N LYS A 84 -16.48 -35.88 -4.05
CA LYS A 84 -17.86 -35.50 -4.40
C LYS A 84 -17.96 -34.17 -5.16
N SER A 85 -16.84 -33.58 -5.55
CA SER A 85 -16.82 -32.41 -6.43
C SER A 85 -17.59 -32.67 -7.73
N THR A 86 -18.09 -31.62 -8.35
CA THR A 86 -18.93 -31.72 -9.54
C THR A 86 -18.46 -30.82 -10.65
N ILE A 87 -18.87 -31.18 -11.86
CA ILE A 87 -18.76 -30.37 -13.06
C ILE A 87 -20.15 -29.81 -13.32
N ILE A 88 -20.26 -28.51 -13.57
CA ILE A 88 -21.50 -27.86 -13.93
C ILE A 88 -21.34 -27.36 -15.36
N GLY A 89 -22.04 -28.00 -16.30
CA GLY A 89 -21.98 -27.67 -17.73
C GLY A 89 -23.23 -26.91 -18.20
N THR A 90 -23.09 -26.13 -19.26
CA THR A 90 -24.18 -25.39 -19.90
C THR A 90 -24.64 -26.02 -21.21
N ASP A 91 -25.95 -26.04 -21.43
CA ASP A 91 -26.57 -26.34 -22.73
C ASP A 91 -27.17 -25.05 -23.32
N LYS A 92 -26.48 -24.48 -24.33
CA LYS A 92 -26.87 -23.23 -25.04
C LYS A 92 -27.90 -23.45 -26.14
N SER A 93 -28.24 -24.71 -26.45
CA SER A 93 -29.11 -25.07 -27.56
C SER A 93 -30.54 -24.62 -27.30
N THR A 94 -31.40 -24.76 -28.31
CA THR A 94 -32.86 -24.58 -28.12
C THR A 94 -33.55 -25.87 -27.69
N SER A 95 -32.91 -27.03 -27.86
CA SER A 95 -33.51 -28.35 -27.68
C SER A 95 -33.26 -29.00 -26.30
N GLY A 96 -32.20 -28.62 -25.61
CA GLY A 96 -31.82 -29.10 -24.26
C GLY A 96 -31.44 -27.98 -23.28
N HIS A 97 -31.85 -26.75 -23.58
CA HIS A 97 -31.51 -25.50 -22.87
C HIS A 97 -31.48 -25.61 -21.33
N GLY A 98 -30.29 -25.57 -20.71
CA GLY A 98 -30.21 -25.67 -19.25
C GLY A 98 -28.81 -25.80 -18.63
N LEU A 99 -28.77 -26.18 -17.35
CA LEU A 99 -27.55 -26.60 -16.63
C LEU A 99 -27.57 -28.11 -16.43
N VAL A 100 -26.41 -28.76 -16.60
CA VAL A 100 -26.21 -30.17 -16.26
C VAL A 100 -25.13 -30.27 -15.19
N VAL A 101 -25.37 -31.07 -14.15
CA VAL A 101 -24.40 -31.36 -13.09
C VAL A 101 -23.91 -32.80 -13.27
N TYR A 102 -22.60 -32.97 -13.42
CA TYR A 102 -21.95 -34.27 -13.52
C TYR A 102 -21.08 -34.54 -12.29
N ASP A 103 -20.92 -35.82 -11.93
CA ASP A 103 -19.83 -36.23 -11.04
C ASP A 103 -18.48 -36.33 -11.77
N LEU A 104 -17.39 -36.57 -11.02
CA LEU A 104 -16.03 -36.67 -11.57
C LEU A 104 -15.78 -37.88 -12.48
N SER A 105 -16.73 -38.82 -12.58
CA SER A 105 -16.68 -39.91 -13.56
C SER A 105 -17.34 -39.54 -14.89
N GLY A 106 -17.88 -38.31 -14.99
CA GLY A 106 -18.60 -37.83 -16.16
C GLY A 106 -20.08 -38.22 -16.15
N LYS A 107 -20.57 -38.88 -15.10
CA LYS A 107 -21.98 -39.29 -15.03
C LYS A 107 -22.86 -38.11 -14.63
N GLU A 108 -23.95 -37.92 -15.37
CA GLU A 108 -24.98 -36.95 -15.03
C GLU A 108 -25.64 -37.28 -13.68
N LEU A 109 -25.76 -36.26 -12.83
CA LEU A 109 -26.47 -36.28 -11.56
C LEU A 109 -27.81 -35.56 -11.66
N PHE A 110 -27.80 -34.38 -12.26
CA PHE A 110 -28.98 -33.50 -12.36
C PHE A 110 -28.96 -32.71 -13.67
N TYR A 111 -30.15 -32.40 -14.17
CA TYR A 111 -30.35 -31.52 -15.31
C TYR A 111 -31.48 -30.52 -14.99
N TYR A 112 -31.24 -29.25 -15.33
CA TYR A 112 -32.11 -28.10 -15.02
C TYR A 112 -32.46 -27.37 -16.33
N PRO A 113 -33.66 -27.59 -16.91
CA PRO A 113 -34.07 -26.99 -18.17
C PRO A 113 -34.49 -25.52 -18.00
N ASP A 114 -33.56 -24.69 -17.51
CA ASP A 114 -33.82 -23.34 -16.98
C ASP A 114 -33.59 -22.21 -18.01
N GLY A 115 -33.52 -22.55 -19.29
CA GLY A 115 -33.31 -21.62 -20.38
C GLY A 115 -31.94 -21.79 -21.05
N ARG A 116 -31.64 -20.93 -22.01
CA ARG A 116 -30.50 -21.09 -22.92
C ARG A 116 -29.19 -20.61 -22.29
N MET A 117 -28.66 -21.40 -21.36
CA MET A 117 -27.46 -21.12 -20.60
C MET A 117 -26.20 -21.10 -21.48
N ASN A 118 -25.38 -20.06 -21.37
CA ASN A 118 -24.16 -19.86 -22.18
C ASN A 118 -22.90 -20.19 -21.38
N ASN A 119 -22.41 -19.25 -20.57
CA ASN A 119 -21.23 -19.45 -19.72
C ASN A 119 -21.62 -19.55 -18.25
N VAL A 120 -20.84 -20.33 -17.49
CA VAL A 120 -21.07 -20.61 -16.08
C VAL A 120 -19.77 -20.44 -15.31
N ASP A 121 -19.85 -19.87 -14.12
CA ASP A 121 -18.71 -19.75 -13.20
C ASP A 121 -19.17 -20.02 -11.76
N VAL A 122 -18.21 -20.32 -10.89
CA VAL A 122 -18.42 -20.64 -9.47
C VAL A 122 -17.55 -19.76 -8.58
N ARG A 123 -18.13 -19.25 -7.50
CA ARG A 123 -17.37 -18.71 -6.36
C ARG A 123 -17.90 -19.25 -5.04
N TYR A 124 -17.01 -19.28 -4.06
CA TYR A 124 -17.26 -19.88 -2.76
C TYR A 124 -17.55 -18.81 -1.72
N ASN A 125 -18.14 -19.21 -0.59
CA ASN A 125 -18.37 -18.34 0.57
C ASN A 125 -19.19 -17.07 0.28
N PHE A 126 -20.09 -17.12 -0.70
CA PHE A 126 -20.97 -16.01 -1.00
C PHE A 126 -22.01 -15.82 0.13
N PRO A 127 -22.18 -14.61 0.68
CA PRO A 127 -23.20 -14.33 1.71
C PRO A 127 -24.61 -14.38 1.11
N LEU A 128 -25.43 -15.32 1.56
CA LEU A 128 -26.83 -15.47 1.15
C LEU A 128 -27.73 -15.56 2.38
N GLY A 129 -28.35 -14.43 2.75
CA GLY A 129 -29.05 -14.28 4.03
C GLY A 129 -28.09 -14.52 5.19
N SER A 130 -28.46 -15.42 6.10
CA SER A 130 -27.61 -15.84 7.22
C SER A 130 -26.59 -16.92 6.86
N SER A 131 -26.58 -17.43 5.63
CA SER A 131 -25.73 -18.55 5.20
C SER A 131 -24.57 -18.09 4.31
N ARG A 132 -23.58 -18.97 4.16
CA ARG A 132 -22.52 -18.88 3.15
C ARG A 132 -22.66 -20.06 2.21
N VAL A 133 -22.56 -19.82 0.90
CA VAL A 133 -22.83 -20.86 -0.11
C VAL A 133 -21.76 -20.87 -1.21
N GLY A 134 -21.56 -22.02 -1.84
CA GLY A 134 -21.01 -22.08 -3.19
C GLY A 134 -22.04 -21.53 -4.17
N LEU A 135 -21.74 -20.37 -4.75
CA LEU A 135 -22.60 -19.68 -5.71
C LEU A 135 -22.18 -20.03 -7.13
N VAL A 136 -23.14 -20.49 -7.92
CA VAL A 136 -23.05 -20.71 -9.36
C VAL A 136 -23.76 -19.53 -10.02
N GLY A 137 -23.10 -18.92 -11.00
CA GLY A 137 -23.68 -17.85 -11.81
C GLY A 137 -23.61 -18.26 -13.27
N VAL A 138 -24.65 -17.90 -14.02
CA VAL A 138 -24.77 -18.28 -15.43
C VAL A 138 -25.39 -17.16 -16.23
N SER A 139 -24.87 -16.92 -17.43
CA SER A 139 -25.50 -16.07 -18.43
C SER A 139 -26.54 -16.86 -19.22
N ASN A 140 -27.75 -16.32 -19.33
CA ASN A 140 -28.85 -16.95 -20.05
C ASN A 140 -29.18 -16.12 -21.29
N ARG A 141 -29.09 -16.74 -22.48
CA ARG A 141 -29.40 -16.10 -23.78
C ARG A 141 -30.86 -15.65 -23.89
N GLU A 142 -31.73 -16.08 -22.97
CA GLU A 142 -33.09 -15.55 -22.77
C GLU A 142 -33.14 -14.20 -22.03
N ARG A 143 -31.97 -13.56 -21.86
CA ARG A 143 -31.76 -12.20 -21.36
C ARG A 143 -31.77 -12.07 -19.83
N SER A 144 -31.23 -13.05 -19.11
CA SER A 144 -30.99 -12.98 -17.65
C SER A 144 -29.57 -13.35 -17.26
N LEU A 145 -29.16 -12.90 -16.07
CA LEU A 145 -28.12 -13.55 -15.28
C LEU A 145 -28.83 -14.33 -14.18
N ASP A 146 -28.60 -15.63 -14.13
CA ASP A 146 -29.23 -16.54 -13.19
C ASP A 146 -28.21 -17.05 -12.17
N PHE A 147 -28.66 -17.23 -10.92
CA PHE A 147 -27.79 -17.59 -9.80
C PHE A 147 -28.37 -18.77 -9.03
N TYR A 148 -27.50 -19.73 -8.70
CA TYR A 148 -27.85 -20.95 -7.99
C TYR A 148 -26.90 -21.16 -6.82
N LYS A 149 -27.41 -21.69 -5.70
CA LYS A 149 -26.56 -22.28 -4.68
C LYS A 149 -26.37 -23.76 -4.96
N VAL A 150 -25.19 -24.30 -4.65
CA VAL A 150 -24.97 -25.74 -4.61
C VAL A 150 -25.42 -26.28 -3.24
N ASN A 151 -26.25 -27.32 -3.24
CA ASN A 151 -26.62 -28.07 -2.04
C ASN A 151 -25.54 -29.13 -1.78
N GLU A 152 -24.72 -28.91 -0.76
CA GLU A 152 -23.52 -29.73 -0.51
C GLU A 152 -23.84 -31.21 -0.26
N SER A 153 -24.98 -31.50 0.36
CA SER A 153 -25.35 -32.86 0.77
C SER A 153 -25.59 -33.82 -0.39
N ASP A 154 -26.21 -33.33 -1.47
CA ASP A 154 -26.61 -34.14 -2.62
C ASP A 154 -26.03 -33.66 -3.96
N ARG A 155 -25.43 -32.47 -3.97
CA ARG A 155 -24.79 -31.79 -5.11
C ARG A 155 -25.80 -31.23 -6.12
N SER A 156 -27.07 -31.10 -5.73
CA SER A 156 -28.10 -30.43 -6.54
C SER A 156 -27.93 -28.91 -6.52
N LEU A 157 -28.50 -28.22 -7.50
CA LEU A 157 -28.58 -26.76 -7.57
C LEU A 157 -29.95 -26.26 -7.11
N THR A 158 -29.98 -25.11 -6.43
CA THR A 158 -31.19 -24.37 -6.10
C THR A 158 -31.07 -22.95 -6.60
N LYS A 159 -32.00 -22.50 -7.45
CA LYS A 159 -32.03 -21.12 -7.93
C LYS A 159 -32.28 -20.15 -6.78
N VAL A 160 -31.40 -19.17 -6.61
CA VAL A 160 -31.38 -18.21 -5.49
C VAL A 160 -31.40 -16.76 -5.95
N GLY A 161 -31.52 -16.50 -7.24
CA GLY A 161 -31.67 -15.15 -7.76
C GLY A 161 -31.64 -15.11 -9.29
N SER A 162 -32.15 -14.02 -9.83
CA SER A 162 -32.07 -13.71 -11.25
C SER A 162 -32.29 -12.21 -11.44
N PHE A 163 -31.55 -11.61 -12.36
CA PHE A 163 -31.82 -10.24 -12.78
C PHE A 163 -31.46 -10.03 -14.25
N LEU A 164 -32.04 -8.99 -14.85
CA LEU A 164 -31.79 -8.62 -16.24
C LEU A 164 -30.54 -7.74 -16.33
N PRO A 165 -29.61 -8.01 -17.27
CA PRO A 165 -28.58 -7.03 -17.62
C PRO A 165 -29.22 -5.82 -18.34
N THR A 166 -28.45 -4.75 -18.55
CA THR A 166 -29.05 -3.55 -19.17
C THR A 166 -29.42 -3.78 -20.63
N ALA A 167 -30.10 -2.80 -21.25
CA ALA A 167 -30.39 -2.79 -22.68
C ALA A 167 -29.14 -2.92 -23.59
N SER A 168 -27.94 -2.67 -23.05
CA SER A 168 -26.67 -2.78 -23.78
C SER A 168 -26.28 -4.23 -24.09
N ILE A 169 -26.65 -5.17 -23.21
CA ILE A 169 -26.49 -6.61 -23.37
C ILE A 169 -27.81 -7.13 -23.96
N LYS A 170 -27.82 -7.42 -25.26
CA LYS A 170 -28.97 -7.98 -25.99
C LYS A 170 -29.08 -9.48 -25.79
N THR A 171 -27.95 -10.16 -25.98
CA THR A 171 -27.81 -11.61 -25.82
C THR A 171 -26.63 -11.86 -24.89
N PRO A 172 -26.88 -12.14 -23.60
CA PRO A 172 -25.82 -12.53 -22.66
C PRO A 172 -25.03 -13.72 -23.22
N ARG A 173 -23.69 -13.60 -23.24
CA ARG A 173 -22.76 -14.66 -23.65
C ARG A 173 -21.74 -14.94 -22.56
N GLY A 174 -20.58 -14.30 -22.60
CA GLY A 174 -19.52 -14.46 -21.60
C GLY A 174 -20.03 -14.19 -20.19
N PHE A 175 -19.58 -15.00 -19.24
CA PHE A 175 -19.88 -14.88 -17.82
C PHE A 175 -18.66 -15.24 -17.00
N SER A 176 -18.39 -14.48 -15.94
CA SER A 176 -17.39 -14.82 -14.93
C SER A 176 -17.66 -14.04 -13.66
N PHE A 177 -17.37 -14.64 -12.52
CA PHE A 177 -17.35 -13.95 -11.25
C PHE A 177 -16.01 -13.26 -11.00
N TYR A 178 -16.04 -12.28 -10.10
CA TYR A 178 -14.86 -11.73 -9.45
C TYR A 178 -15.12 -11.55 -7.97
N HIS A 179 -14.22 -12.03 -7.13
CA HIS A 179 -14.24 -11.77 -5.69
C HIS A 179 -13.09 -10.81 -5.35
N SER A 180 -13.44 -9.58 -4.95
CA SER A 180 -12.45 -8.55 -4.67
C SER A 180 -11.66 -8.88 -3.40
N PRO A 181 -10.32 -9.03 -3.48
CA PRO A 181 -9.48 -9.25 -2.31
C PRO A 181 -9.32 -7.96 -1.50
N THR A 182 -9.67 -6.81 -2.09
CA THR A 182 -9.60 -5.49 -1.47
C THR A 182 -10.81 -5.23 -0.57
N THR A 183 -12.00 -5.64 -1.02
CA THR A 183 -13.26 -5.25 -0.38
C THR A 183 -14.08 -6.44 0.14
N GLY A 184 -13.73 -7.67 -0.22
CA GLY A 184 -14.52 -8.87 0.08
C GLY A 184 -15.86 -8.94 -0.67
N LYS A 185 -16.08 -8.06 -1.66
CA LYS A 185 -17.31 -8.00 -2.44
C LYS A 185 -17.25 -8.92 -3.64
N TYR A 186 -18.41 -9.45 -4.01
CA TYR A 186 -18.58 -10.31 -5.18
C TYR A 186 -19.16 -9.52 -6.34
N PHE A 187 -18.67 -9.81 -7.54
CA PHE A 187 -19.11 -9.20 -8.77
C PHE A 187 -19.38 -10.27 -9.82
N ALA A 188 -20.35 -10.01 -10.70
CA ALA A 188 -20.54 -10.77 -11.93
C ALA A 188 -20.20 -9.89 -13.13
N TYR A 189 -19.44 -10.45 -14.07
CA TYR A 189 -19.24 -9.89 -15.38
C TYR A 189 -20.09 -10.62 -16.41
N VAL A 190 -20.60 -9.85 -17.36
CA VAL A 190 -21.32 -10.39 -18.52
C VAL A 190 -20.91 -9.66 -19.78
N THR A 191 -20.83 -10.40 -20.89
CA THR A 191 -20.57 -9.83 -22.21
C THR A 191 -21.71 -10.03 -23.21
N ASP A 192 -21.72 -9.14 -24.21
CA ASP A 192 -22.35 -9.25 -25.52
C ASP A 192 -21.33 -8.70 -26.54
N ILE A 193 -21.61 -8.67 -27.85
CA ILE A 193 -20.72 -8.25 -28.95
C ILE A 193 -19.90 -6.99 -28.59
N GLY A 194 -18.69 -7.20 -28.07
CA GLY A 194 -17.80 -6.18 -27.53
C GLY A 194 -18.30 -5.41 -26.30
N LYS A 195 -19.53 -5.62 -25.81
CA LYS A 195 -20.11 -4.92 -24.65
C LYS A 195 -19.85 -5.70 -23.38
N VAL A 196 -19.51 -4.99 -22.31
CA VAL A 196 -19.23 -5.61 -21.00
C VAL A 196 -19.98 -4.84 -19.92
N GLU A 197 -20.53 -5.58 -18.97
CA GLU A 197 -21.09 -5.04 -17.73
C GLU A 197 -20.48 -5.76 -16.52
N GLN A 198 -20.28 -4.99 -15.44
CA GLN A 198 -19.89 -5.48 -14.13
C GLN A 198 -20.99 -5.14 -13.13
N TRP A 199 -21.42 -6.15 -12.39
CA TRP A 199 -22.52 -6.07 -11.43
C TRP A 199 -22.00 -6.43 -10.04
N GLU A 200 -22.13 -5.54 -9.06
CA GLU A 200 -21.91 -5.86 -7.65
C GLU A 200 -23.09 -6.70 -7.16
N LEU A 201 -22.80 -7.83 -6.52
CA LEU A 201 -23.79 -8.79 -6.06
C LEU A 201 -24.10 -8.59 -4.57
N ASP A 202 -25.39 -8.64 -4.23
CA ASP A 202 -25.88 -8.60 -2.86
C ASP A 202 -26.83 -9.77 -2.62
N GLY A 203 -26.49 -10.62 -1.65
CA GLY A 203 -27.30 -11.75 -1.20
C GLY A 203 -27.89 -11.56 0.20
N SER A 204 -27.74 -10.40 0.84
CA SER A 204 -28.16 -10.14 2.22
C SER A 204 -29.63 -10.44 2.50
N SER A 205 -30.49 -10.31 1.48
CA SER A 205 -31.92 -10.61 1.56
C SER A 205 -32.28 -12.11 1.52
N GLY A 206 -31.28 -12.99 1.34
CA GLY A 206 -31.49 -14.41 1.05
C GLY A 206 -31.74 -14.72 -0.42
N SER A 207 -31.76 -13.70 -1.29
CA SER A 207 -31.80 -13.80 -2.75
C SER A 207 -30.69 -12.94 -3.35
N VAL A 208 -30.05 -13.42 -4.43
CA VAL A 208 -29.03 -12.67 -5.16
C VAL A 208 -29.68 -11.57 -5.98
N THR A 209 -29.20 -10.35 -5.78
CA THR A 209 -29.52 -9.16 -6.58
C THR A 209 -28.24 -8.53 -7.10
N GLY A 210 -28.34 -7.74 -8.17
CA GLY A 210 -27.21 -7.09 -8.81
C GLY A 210 -27.39 -5.59 -8.92
N ARG A 211 -26.31 -4.83 -8.66
CA ARG A 211 -26.22 -3.39 -8.94
C ARG A 211 -25.13 -3.15 -9.97
N LEU A 212 -25.47 -2.54 -11.10
CA LEU A 212 -24.49 -2.20 -12.14
C LEU A 212 -23.46 -1.20 -11.57
N VAL A 213 -22.19 -1.53 -11.68
CA VAL A 213 -21.07 -0.71 -11.19
C VAL A 213 -20.11 -0.27 -12.28
N ARG A 214 -20.00 -1.03 -13.38
CA ARG A 214 -19.15 -0.69 -14.53
C ARG A 214 -19.79 -1.17 -15.83
N SER A 215 -19.63 -0.39 -16.90
CA SER A 215 -20.00 -0.83 -18.25
C SER A 215 -19.11 -0.16 -19.29
N TRP A 216 -18.68 -0.90 -20.30
CA TRP A 216 -17.82 -0.39 -21.37
C TRP A 216 -17.93 -1.23 -22.64
N THR A 217 -17.20 -0.81 -23.66
CA THR A 217 -17.04 -1.56 -24.91
C THR A 217 -15.56 -1.88 -25.10
N VAL A 218 -15.25 -3.15 -25.34
CA VAL A 218 -13.91 -3.60 -25.75
C VAL A 218 -13.54 -2.94 -27.07
N SER A 219 -12.27 -2.58 -27.24
CA SER A 219 -11.82 -1.89 -28.44
C SER A 219 -11.83 -2.83 -29.65
N GLY A 220 -12.67 -2.53 -30.65
CA GLY A 220 -12.79 -3.30 -31.90
C GLY A 220 -14.18 -3.90 -32.10
N PRO A 221 -14.59 -4.18 -33.35
CA PRO A 221 -15.94 -4.67 -33.66
C PRO A 221 -16.01 -6.20 -33.67
N ALA A 222 -15.77 -6.86 -32.55
CA ALA A 222 -15.67 -8.33 -32.51
C ALA A 222 -16.46 -8.94 -31.34
N HIS A 223 -16.79 -10.22 -31.50
CA HIS A 223 -17.45 -11.01 -30.47
C HIS A 223 -16.53 -11.18 -29.27
N THR A 224 -17.12 -11.11 -28.08
CA THR A 224 -16.42 -11.32 -26.81
C THR A 224 -17.23 -12.30 -25.98
N GLU A 225 -16.63 -13.43 -25.63
CA GLU A 225 -17.29 -14.53 -24.91
C GLU A 225 -16.38 -15.03 -23.79
N GLY A 226 -15.19 -15.55 -24.11
CA GLY A 226 -14.25 -16.01 -23.08
C GLY A 226 -13.96 -14.92 -22.05
N LEU A 227 -14.17 -15.24 -20.77
CA LEU A 227 -14.13 -14.27 -19.68
C LEU A 227 -13.57 -14.96 -18.42
N VAL A 228 -12.56 -14.38 -17.79
CA VAL A 228 -12.09 -14.86 -16.49
C VAL A 228 -11.52 -13.72 -15.66
N ALA A 229 -11.87 -13.65 -14.38
CA ALA A 229 -11.27 -12.73 -13.43
C ALA A 229 -10.24 -13.42 -12.52
N ASP A 230 -9.13 -12.74 -12.31
CA ASP A 230 -8.11 -13.06 -11.34
C ASP A 230 -8.42 -12.36 -10.01
N ASP A 231 -8.90 -13.15 -9.06
CA ASP A 231 -9.34 -12.68 -7.75
C ASP A 231 -8.16 -12.24 -6.84
N GLU A 232 -6.91 -12.65 -7.11
CA GLU A 232 -5.76 -12.21 -6.30
C GLU A 232 -5.05 -11.01 -6.93
N MET A 233 -4.83 -11.06 -8.26
CA MET A 233 -4.12 -10.00 -8.98
C MET A 233 -5.02 -8.83 -9.37
N LYS A 234 -6.34 -8.94 -9.13
CA LYS A 234 -7.34 -7.90 -9.43
C LYS A 234 -7.39 -7.58 -10.92
N ARG A 235 -7.38 -8.62 -11.75
CA ARG A 235 -7.35 -8.52 -13.23
C ARG A 235 -8.57 -9.17 -13.84
N LEU A 236 -9.07 -8.60 -14.91
CA LEU A 236 -10.12 -9.20 -15.74
C LEU A 236 -9.54 -9.47 -17.12
N TYR A 237 -9.70 -10.68 -17.62
CA TYR A 237 -9.34 -11.07 -18.97
C TYR A 237 -10.61 -11.27 -19.80
N ILE A 238 -10.62 -10.70 -21.00
CA ILE A 238 -11.72 -10.83 -21.98
C ILE A 238 -11.12 -11.29 -23.30
N ALA A 239 -11.55 -12.46 -23.78
CA ALA A 239 -11.23 -12.96 -25.11
C ALA A 239 -12.11 -12.27 -26.14
N GLN A 240 -11.46 -11.71 -27.16
CA GLN A 240 -12.10 -11.24 -28.37
C GLN A 240 -11.89 -12.32 -29.43
N GLU A 241 -12.99 -12.97 -29.85
CA GLU A 241 -12.99 -14.22 -30.64
C GLU A 241 -12.27 -14.07 -31.98
N ASP A 242 -12.68 -13.07 -32.77
CA ASP A 242 -12.17 -12.80 -34.13
C ASP A 242 -10.73 -12.21 -34.12
N ILE A 243 -10.32 -11.51 -35.19
CA ILE A 243 -9.03 -10.79 -35.34
C ILE A 243 -8.84 -9.75 -34.21
N GLY A 244 -8.36 -10.21 -33.07
CA GLY A 244 -8.47 -9.52 -31.80
C GLY A 244 -7.34 -9.94 -30.88
N GLY A 245 -7.62 -10.86 -29.96
CA GLY A 245 -6.71 -11.21 -28.87
C GLY A 245 -7.40 -11.29 -27.51
N ILE A 246 -6.60 -11.46 -26.45
CA ILE A 246 -7.08 -11.38 -25.07
C ILE A 246 -6.74 -10.00 -24.51
N TRP A 247 -7.74 -9.32 -23.99
CA TRP A 247 -7.61 -8.02 -23.34
C TRP A 247 -7.59 -8.18 -21.82
N ARG A 248 -6.65 -7.49 -21.18
CA ARG A 248 -6.53 -7.39 -19.72
C ARG A 248 -6.99 -6.03 -19.23
N TYR A 249 -7.84 -6.04 -18.21
CA TYR A 249 -8.36 -4.88 -17.50
C TYR A 249 -8.08 -5.03 -16.00
N GLY A 250 -8.23 -3.94 -15.24
CA GLY A 250 -8.40 -4.06 -13.79
C GLY A 250 -9.79 -4.62 -13.45
N ALA A 251 -9.90 -5.41 -12.39
CA ALA A 251 -11.14 -6.05 -11.97
C ALA A 251 -11.96 -5.22 -10.96
N GLU A 252 -11.37 -4.20 -10.32
CA GLU A 252 -12.13 -3.39 -9.38
C GLU A 252 -13.13 -2.49 -10.12
N PRO A 253 -14.31 -2.19 -9.53
CA PRO A 253 -15.35 -1.40 -10.19
C PRO A 253 -14.90 0.03 -10.55
N GLY A 254 -13.90 0.57 -9.85
CA GLY A 254 -13.30 1.88 -10.12
C GLY A 254 -12.15 1.88 -11.14
N ASP A 255 -11.72 0.71 -11.61
CA ASP A 255 -10.60 0.60 -12.54
C ASP A 255 -10.94 1.14 -13.94
N SER A 256 -9.89 1.51 -14.68
CA SER A 256 -9.99 2.02 -16.04
C SER A 256 -10.71 1.05 -16.99
N THR A 257 -11.56 1.59 -17.85
CA THR A 257 -12.20 0.87 -18.96
C THR A 257 -11.32 0.78 -20.21
N ALA A 258 -10.09 1.33 -20.16
CA ALA A 258 -9.08 1.14 -21.18
C ALA A 258 -8.30 -0.15 -20.92
N GLY A 259 -8.54 -1.17 -21.73
CA GLY A 259 -7.85 -2.47 -21.64
C GLY A 259 -6.48 -2.46 -22.29
N THR A 260 -5.63 -3.39 -21.88
CA THR A 260 -4.36 -3.70 -22.54
C THR A 260 -4.50 -5.03 -23.26
N LYS A 261 -4.26 -5.08 -24.56
CA LYS A 261 -4.18 -6.35 -25.29
C LYS A 261 -2.90 -7.08 -24.88
N VAL A 262 -3.03 -8.28 -24.31
CA VAL A 262 -1.90 -9.06 -23.77
C VAL A 262 -1.59 -10.30 -24.59
N VAL A 263 -2.58 -10.81 -25.34
CA VAL A 263 -2.42 -11.92 -26.30
C VAL A 263 -3.04 -11.48 -27.62
N SER A 264 -2.49 -11.92 -28.74
CA SER A 264 -2.95 -11.60 -30.09
C SER A 264 -3.22 -12.87 -30.89
N THR A 265 -4.07 -12.78 -31.91
CA THR A 265 -4.22 -13.84 -32.90
C THR A 265 -3.05 -13.85 -33.89
N VAL A 266 -2.86 -14.94 -34.62
CA VAL A 266 -1.80 -15.11 -35.62
C VAL A 266 -1.81 -14.03 -36.70
N GLU A 267 -2.99 -13.53 -37.10
CA GLU A 267 -3.12 -12.43 -38.07
C GLU A 267 -2.53 -11.11 -37.56
N ASN A 268 -2.41 -10.97 -36.24
CA ASN A 268 -1.82 -9.82 -35.56
C ASN A 268 -0.45 -10.15 -34.94
N GLY A 269 0.21 -11.21 -35.42
CA GLY A 269 1.56 -11.61 -34.98
C GLY A 269 1.61 -12.28 -33.61
N GLY A 270 0.47 -12.78 -33.10
CA GLY A 270 0.43 -13.66 -31.93
C GLY A 270 0.44 -15.13 -32.32
N ASP A 271 0.04 -15.99 -31.39
CA ASP A 271 0.15 -17.45 -31.47
C ASP A 271 -1.19 -18.18 -31.51
N ILE A 272 -2.32 -17.50 -31.23
CA ILE A 272 -3.65 -18.10 -31.29
C ILE A 272 -4.25 -18.03 -32.70
N VAL A 273 -4.69 -19.17 -33.23
CA VAL A 273 -5.55 -19.20 -34.42
C VAL A 273 -6.99 -18.92 -33.98
N GLN A 274 -7.61 -17.88 -34.55
CA GLN A 274 -9.00 -17.50 -34.25
C GLN A 274 -9.98 -18.66 -34.59
N ASP A 275 -11.02 -18.90 -33.79
CA ASP A 275 -11.50 -18.01 -32.73
C ASP A 275 -10.89 -18.28 -31.35
N ILE A 276 -10.69 -17.23 -30.54
CA ILE A 276 -10.35 -17.36 -29.11
C ILE A 276 -11.63 -17.58 -28.32
N LYS A 277 -11.81 -18.77 -27.75
CA LYS A 277 -13.02 -19.14 -26.99
C LYS A 277 -12.80 -19.04 -25.48
N GLY A 278 -13.05 -20.11 -24.75
CA GLY A 278 -12.89 -20.17 -23.30
C GLY A 278 -11.48 -19.76 -22.86
N ILE A 279 -11.43 -19.05 -21.74
CA ILE A 279 -10.20 -18.72 -21.02
C ILE A 279 -10.40 -19.05 -19.54
N SER A 280 -9.38 -19.57 -18.89
CA SER A 280 -9.43 -19.87 -17.45
C SER A 280 -8.06 -19.63 -16.81
N ILE A 281 -8.02 -19.55 -15.48
CA ILE A 281 -6.80 -19.30 -14.71
C ILE A 281 -6.48 -20.52 -13.85
N TYR A 282 -5.30 -21.09 -14.08
CA TYR A 282 -4.68 -22.01 -13.14
C TYR A 282 -4.01 -21.20 -12.03
N TYR A 283 -4.45 -21.37 -10.79
CA TYR A 283 -3.85 -20.73 -9.62
C TYR A 283 -2.75 -21.59 -9.00
N GLY A 284 -1.69 -20.93 -8.54
CA GLY A 284 -0.65 -21.51 -7.69
C GLY A 284 -0.27 -20.56 -6.55
N SER A 285 0.39 -21.11 -5.54
CA SER A 285 0.81 -20.38 -4.33
C SER A 285 1.70 -19.18 -4.67
N GLY A 286 1.58 -18.11 -3.87
CA GLY A 286 2.40 -16.91 -4.01
C GLY A 286 2.13 -16.11 -5.30
N GLY A 287 0.94 -16.24 -5.89
CA GLY A 287 0.57 -15.55 -7.13
C GLY A 287 1.11 -16.22 -8.40
N ALA A 288 1.71 -17.41 -8.29
CA ALA A 288 2.08 -18.21 -9.45
C ALA A 288 0.85 -18.73 -10.20
N GLY A 289 1.05 -19.23 -11.42
CA GLY A 289 -0.01 -19.86 -12.19
C GLY A 289 0.02 -19.54 -13.67
N TYR A 290 -1.09 -19.83 -14.35
CA TYR A 290 -1.24 -19.69 -15.80
C TYR A 290 -2.57 -19.09 -16.20
N LEU A 291 -2.55 -18.26 -17.25
CA LEU A 291 -3.73 -17.97 -18.07
C LEU A 291 -3.77 -19.01 -19.19
N LEU A 292 -4.90 -19.70 -19.33
CA LEU A 292 -5.15 -20.68 -20.38
C LEU A 292 -6.15 -20.12 -21.38
N ALA A 293 -5.98 -20.47 -22.66
CA ALA A 293 -6.87 -20.02 -23.73
C ALA A 293 -7.12 -21.11 -24.78
N ALA A 294 -8.39 -21.28 -25.16
CA ALA A 294 -8.78 -22.16 -26.25
C ALA A 294 -8.64 -21.45 -27.61
N SER A 295 -7.84 -22.04 -28.51
CA SER A 295 -7.72 -21.67 -29.92
C SER A 295 -8.59 -22.59 -30.76
N GLN A 296 -9.85 -22.22 -30.95
CA GLN A 296 -10.84 -23.05 -31.63
C GLN A 296 -10.41 -23.38 -33.07
N GLY A 297 -9.86 -22.40 -33.79
CA GLY A 297 -9.44 -22.60 -35.19
C GLY A 297 -8.27 -23.57 -35.38
N SER A 298 -7.51 -23.88 -34.33
CA SER A 298 -6.40 -24.83 -34.40
C SER A 298 -6.64 -26.12 -33.61
N ASN A 299 -7.73 -26.20 -32.82
CA ASN A 299 -7.96 -27.26 -31.83
C ASN A 299 -6.82 -27.39 -30.80
N GLN A 300 -6.23 -26.25 -30.39
CA GLN A 300 -5.14 -26.20 -29.41
C GLN A 300 -5.49 -25.32 -28.21
N PHE A 301 -4.82 -25.57 -27.10
CA PHE A 301 -4.92 -24.80 -25.86
C PHE A 301 -3.57 -24.15 -25.56
N HIS A 302 -3.56 -22.83 -25.44
CA HIS A 302 -2.35 -22.05 -25.18
C HIS A 302 -2.22 -21.75 -23.70
N ALA A 303 -1.00 -21.87 -23.17
CA ALA A 303 -0.66 -21.48 -21.82
C ALA A 303 0.21 -20.22 -21.81
N TYR A 304 -0.16 -19.28 -20.96
CA TYR A 304 0.59 -18.06 -20.69
C TYR A 304 0.89 -17.98 -19.21
N THR A 305 1.98 -17.34 -18.83
CA THR A 305 2.21 -17.02 -17.42
C THR A 305 1.10 -16.13 -16.87
N ARG A 306 0.77 -16.29 -15.60
CA ARG A 306 -0.25 -15.46 -14.93
C ARG A 306 0.23 -14.03 -14.67
N ASP A 307 1.53 -13.84 -14.42
CA ASP A 307 2.13 -12.57 -14.02
C ASP A 307 2.20 -11.54 -15.15
N ASP A 308 2.92 -11.83 -16.23
CA ASP A 308 3.17 -10.93 -17.36
C ASP A 308 2.51 -11.40 -18.66
N ASN A 309 1.82 -12.55 -18.65
CA ASN A 309 1.14 -13.14 -19.79
C ASN A 309 2.07 -13.50 -20.97
N ARG A 310 3.32 -13.88 -20.65
CA ARG A 310 4.26 -14.44 -21.63
C ARG A 310 3.79 -15.82 -22.13
N PRO A 311 3.90 -16.12 -23.43
CA PRO A 311 3.54 -17.43 -23.97
C PRO A 311 4.50 -18.53 -23.48
N LEU A 312 3.94 -19.69 -23.12
CA LEU A 312 4.68 -20.87 -22.66
C LEU A 312 4.61 -22.04 -23.65
N GLY A 313 3.66 -22.00 -24.58
CA GLY A 313 3.44 -23.03 -25.58
C GLY A 313 1.97 -23.43 -25.66
N ALA A 314 1.70 -24.49 -26.42
CA ALA A 314 0.36 -25.01 -26.62
C ALA A 314 0.32 -26.53 -26.51
N PHE A 315 -0.85 -27.06 -26.14
CA PHE A 315 -1.15 -28.49 -26.16
C PHE A 315 -2.43 -28.80 -26.94
N ALA A 316 -2.56 -30.04 -27.41
CA ALA A 316 -3.74 -30.58 -28.06
C ALA A 316 -4.18 -31.89 -27.39
N ILE A 317 -5.45 -32.23 -27.54
CA ILE A 317 -6.05 -33.44 -26.97
C ILE A 317 -6.48 -34.40 -28.09
N PRO A 318 -5.56 -35.20 -28.66
CA PRO A 318 -5.90 -36.23 -29.64
C PRO A 318 -6.59 -37.43 -28.99
N ALA A 319 -7.24 -38.23 -29.83
CA ALA A 319 -7.88 -39.48 -29.42
C ALA A 319 -6.88 -40.40 -28.70
N GLY A 320 -7.32 -40.96 -27.57
CA GLY A 320 -6.51 -41.80 -26.69
C GLY A 320 -7.30 -42.26 -25.48
N ASN A 321 -6.83 -43.29 -24.78
CA ASN A 321 -7.52 -43.90 -23.63
C ASN A 321 -8.97 -44.37 -23.90
N GLY A 322 -9.34 -44.58 -25.17
CA GLY A 322 -10.70 -44.91 -25.57
C GLY A 322 -11.65 -43.72 -25.63
N ILE A 323 -11.13 -42.49 -25.52
CA ILE A 323 -11.85 -41.22 -25.70
C ILE A 323 -11.37 -40.59 -27.02
N ASP A 324 -12.27 -39.96 -27.75
CA ASP A 324 -12.03 -39.26 -28.99
C ASP A 324 -11.25 -37.95 -28.83
N ALA A 325 -10.92 -37.33 -29.97
CA ALA A 325 -10.12 -36.10 -30.00
C ALA A 325 -11.02 -34.88 -29.78
N VAL A 326 -10.54 -33.92 -28.99
CA VAL A 326 -11.25 -32.64 -28.82
C VAL A 326 -11.12 -31.80 -30.07
N THR A 327 -12.25 -31.37 -30.63
CA THR A 327 -12.28 -30.47 -31.79
C THR A 327 -13.36 -29.40 -31.64
N GLY A 328 -13.13 -28.23 -32.22
CA GLY A 328 -14.10 -27.14 -32.27
C GLY A 328 -14.56 -26.66 -30.88
N MET A 329 -13.67 -26.69 -29.90
CA MET A 329 -14.01 -26.41 -28.51
C MET A 329 -14.50 -24.98 -28.27
N ASP A 330 -15.42 -24.80 -27.32
CA ASP A 330 -15.84 -23.49 -26.78
C ASP A 330 -15.18 -23.24 -25.40
N GLY A 331 -15.87 -23.57 -24.31
CA GLY A 331 -15.47 -23.27 -22.93
C GLY A 331 -14.40 -24.19 -22.36
N ILE A 332 -13.62 -23.66 -21.41
CA ILE A 332 -12.58 -24.36 -20.67
C ILE A 332 -12.61 -23.95 -19.21
N ASP A 333 -12.23 -24.86 -18.31
CA ASP A 333 -11.94 -24.53 -16.92
C ASP A 333 -10.79 -25.39 -16.39
N VAL A 334 -10.21 -24.99 -15.26
CA VAL A 334 -9.10 -25.72 -14.65
C VAL A 334 -9.15 -25.60 -13.14
N THR A 335 -8.85 -26.71 -12.47
CA THR A 335 -8.55 -26.71 -11.04
C THR A 335 -7.16 -27.26 -10.79
N ASN A 336 -6.45 -26.62 -9.89
CA ASN A 336 -5.18 -27.11 -9.35
C ASN A 336 -5.41 -28.03 -8.12
N PHE A 337 -6.61 -28.03 -7.55
CA PHE A 337 -6.92 -28.72 -6.30
C PHE A 337 -7.20 -30.21 -6.53
N GLY A 338 -6.61 -31.08 -5.71
CA GLY A 338 -6.82 -32.52 -5.78
C GLY A 338 -8.24 -32.92 -5.39
N VAL A 339 -9.02 -33.41 -6.34
CA VAL A 339 -10.42 -33.88 -6.12
C VAL A 339 -10.55 -35.40 -6.04
N GLY A 340 -9.42 -36.13 -5.98
CA GLY A 340 -9.39 -37.58 -5.90
C GLY A 340 -9.64 -38.28 -7.24
N GLY A 341 -9.81 -39.61 -7.21
CA GLY A 341 -9.96 -40.41 -8.43
C GLY A 341 -8.76 -40.24 -9.38
N PRO A 342 -8.97 -40.05 -10.70
CA PRO A 342 -7.89 -39.80 -11.65
C PRO A 342 -7.27 -38.40 -11.56
N PHE A 343 -7.78 -37.52 -10.67
CA PHE A 343 -7.40 -36.11 -10.57
C PHE A 343 -6.79 -35.74 -9.20
N PRO A 344 -5.71 -36.42 -8.75
CA PRO A 344 -5.09 -36.15 -7.45
C PRO A 344 -4.41 -34.78 -7.37
N GLN A 345 -4.16 -34.12 -8.50
CA GLN A 345 -3.50 -32.81 -8.60
C GLN A 345 -4.32 -31.83 -9.45
N GLY A 346 -5.64 -32.00 -9.43
CA GLY A 346 -6.59 -31.25 -10.23
C GLY A 346 -6.64 -31.70 -11.69
N PHE A 347 -7.44 -31.00 -12.48
CA PHE A 347 -7.70 -31.33 -13.88
C PHE A 347 -8.07 -30.09 -14.68
N PHE A 348 -7.83 -30.20 -15.99
CA PHE A 348 -8.31 -29.31 -17.02
C PHE A 348 -9.57 -29.92 -17.65
N ILE A 349 -10.58 -29.10 -17.90
CA ILE A 349 -11.80 -29.51 -18.60
C ILE A 349 -12.03 -28.60 -19.81
N THR A 350 -12.54 -29.18 -20.89
CA THR A 350 -12.90 -28.46 -22.11
C THR A 350 -14.13 -29.08 -22.74
N GLN A 351 -14.93 -28.25 -23.41
CA GLN A 351 -15.98 -28.70 -24.31
C GLN A 351 -15.39 -29.40 -25.54
N ASP A 352 -16.14 -30.36 -26.10
CA ASP A 352 -15.85 -30.98 -27.39
C ASP A 352 -17.08 -30.97 -28.32
N THR A 353 -16.90 -30.41 -29.51
CA THR A 353 -17.96 -30.27 -30.51
C THR A 353 -18.22 -31.56 -31.28
N SER A 354 -17.23 -32.43 -31.45
CA SER A 354 -17.36 -33.63 -32.29
C SER A 354 -17.22 -34.93 -31.48
N ASN A 355 -18.16 -35.16 -30.58
CA ASN A 355 -18.19 -36.36 -29.74
C ASN A 355 -18.61 -37.62 -30.52
N ASP A 356 -17.82 -38.69 -30.50
CA ASP A 356 -18.09 -39.95 -31.21
C ASP A 356 -19.14 -40.85 -30.52
N THR A 357 -19.47 -40.56 -29.25
CA THR A 357 -20.46 -41.30 -28.46
C THR A 357 -21.85 -40.66 -28.40
N GLY A 358 -22.08 -39.52 -29.07
CA GLY A 358 -23.40 -38.88 -29.10
C GLY A 358 -23.37 -37.38 -29.40
N ASN A 359 -24.25 -36.63 -28.74
CA ASN A 359 -24.18 -35.17 -28.73
C ASN A 359 -22.88 -34.68 -28.07
N GLN A 360 -22.57 -33.39 -28.24
CA GLN A 360 -21.42 -32.72 -27.62
C GLN A 360 -21.31 -33.01 -26.11
N ASN A 361 -20.10 -33.02 -25.58
CA ASN A 361 -19.83 -33.26 -24.16
C ASN A 361 -18.57 -32.51 -23.70
N PHE A 362 -18.06 -32.85 -22.50
CA PHE A 362 -16.81 -32.30 -21.98
C PHE A 362 -15.76 -33.38 -21.76
N LYS A 363 -14.49 -33.06 -22.00
CA LYS A 363 -13.35 -33.94 -21.76
C LYS A 363 -12.49 -33.43 -20.61
N LEU A 364 -12.02 -34.34 -19.76
CA LEU A 364 -11.21 -34.03 -18.60
C LEU A 364 -9.80 -34.63 -18.75
N VAL A 365 -8.80 -33.78 -18.57
CA VAL A 365 -7.38 -34.12 -18.64
C VAL A 365 -6.75 -33.88 -17.27
N PRO A 366 -6.10 -34.87 -16.64
CA PRO A 366 -5.38 -34.65 -15.39
C PRO A 366 -4.30 -33.58 -15.56
N TRP A 367 -4.28 -32.58 -14.68
CA TRP A 367 -3.40 -31.41 -14.85
C TRP A 367 -1.92 -31.79 -14.87
N GLN A 368 -1.53 -32.75 -14.05
CA GLN A 368 -0.16 -33.25 -14.01
C GLN A 368 0.33 -33.83 -15.34
N SER A 369 -0.57 -34.37 -16.16
CA SER A 369 -0.23 -34.87 -17.50
C SER A 369 0.04 -33.71 -18.47
N ILE A 370 -0.72 -32.62 -18.37
CA ILE A 370 -0.45 -31.38 -19.12
C ILE A 370 0.89 -30.80 -18.67
N ALA A 371 1.05 -30.60 -17.37
CA ALA A 371 2.24 -29.97 -16.82
C ALA A 371 3.53 -30.72 -17.18
N ALA A 372 3.54 -32.05 -17.06
CA ALA A 372 4.70 -32.88 -17.37
C ALA A 372 5.08 -32.89 -18.86
N ALA A 373 4.16 -32.53 -19.74
CA ALA A 373 4.36 -32.60 -21.18
C ALA A 373 4.99 -31.31 -21.75
N TYR A 374 5.16 -30.26 -20.93
CA TYR A 374 5.94 -29.07 -21.24
C TYR A 374 7.43 -29.23 -20.85
N ALA A 375 8.31 -28.49 -21.54
CA ALA A 375 9.73 -28.42 -21.23
C ALA A 375 10.20 -26.95 -21.14
N PRO A 376 10.52 -26.43 -19.94
CA PRO A 376 10.38 -27.08 -18.63
C PRO A 376 8.92 -27.38 -18.27
N ALA A 377 8.71 -28.36 -17.38
CA ALA A 377 7.37 -28.73 -16.92
C ALA A 377 6.65 -27.55 -16.28
N LEU A 378 5.33 -27.46 -16.48
CA LEU A 378 4.50 -26.47 -15.80
C LEU A 378 4.36 -26.78 -14.31
N LEU A 379 3.93 -25.78 -13.54
CA LEU A 379 3.65 -25.85 -12.13
C LEU A 379 2.53 -26.86 -11.87
N VAL A 380 2.76 -27.71 -10.88
CA VAL A 380 1.73 -28.52 -10.25
C VAL A 380 1.70 -28.14 -8.78
N ASP A 381 0.74 -27.31 -8.40
CA ASP A 381 0.52 -26.90 -7.03
C ASP A 381 -0.86 -27.38 -6.56
N ALA A 382 -0.88 -28.59 -5.99
CA ALA A 382 -2.09 -29.17 -5.42
C ALA A 382 -2.37 -28.71 -3.98
N ALA A 383 -1.48 -27.91 -3.38
CA ALA A 383 -1.64 -27.43 -2.01
C ALA A 383 -2.49 -26.14 -1.95
N TYR A 384 -2.47 -25.35 -3.02
CA TYR A 384 -3.30 -24.15 -3.12
C TYR A 384 -4.79 -24.51 -3.24
N ASP A 385 -5.61 -23.97 -2.36
CA ASP A 385 -7.06 -24.21 -2.33
C ASP A 385 -7.82 -22.98 -2.85
N PRO A 386 -8.37 -23.04 -4.07
CA PRO A 386 -9.03 -21.89 -4.70
C PRO A 386 -10.31 -21.45 -3.97
N ARG A 387 -10.87 -22.28 -3.08
CA ARG A 387 -12.02 -21.91 -2.24
C ARG A 387 -11.68 -20.87 -1.18
N LYS A 388 -10.39 -20.68 -0.90
CA LYS A 388 -9.88 -19.77 0.13
C LYS A 388 -9.66 -18.36 -0.38
N ILE A 389 -9.82 -18.12 -1.68
CA ILE A 389 -9.60 -16.79 -2.26
C ILE A 389 -10.62 -15.80 -1.71
N GLY A 390 -10.13 -14.78 -1.00
CA GLY A 390 -10.94 -13.76 -0.33
C GLY A 390 -11.64 -14.21 0.95
N ALA A 391 -11.34 -15.39 1.50
CA ALA A 391 -11.74 -15.73 2.87
C ALA A 391 -10.84 -14.99 3.86
N ALA A 392 -11.42 -14.20 4.77
CA ALA A 392 -10.68 -13.59 5.87
C ALA A 392 -9.93 -14.69 6.65
N GLY A 393 -8.60 -14.60 6.71
CA GLY A 393 -7.78 -15.52 7.50
C GLY A 393 -7.33 -16.82 6.82
N GLY A 394 -7.46 -16.98 5.49
CA GLY A 394 -6.71 -18.01 4.78
C GLY A 394 -6.93 -19.44 5.29
N GLY A 395 -8.17 -19.93 5.29
CA GLY A 395 -8.43 -21.35 5.12
C GLY A 395 -8.85 -22.17 6.33
N GLY A 396 -10.15 -22.33 6.44
CA GLY A 396 -10.88 -23.30 7.24
C GLY A 396 -12.33 -22.84 7.19
N ASP A 397 -13.28 -23.76 7.16
CA ASP A 397 -14.65 -23.49 7.61
C ASP A 397 -14.59 -22.50 8.80
N PRO A 398 -15.23 -21.30 8.74
CA PRO A 398 -15.36 -20.56 9.97
C PRO A 398 -16.26 -21.45 10.80
N GLY A 399 -15.67 -22.07 11.82
CA GLY A 399 -16.46 -22.46 12.98
C GLY A 399 -17.37 -21.29 13.39
N PRO A 400 -18.36 -21.55 14.27
CA PRO A 400 -19.34 -20.53 14.68
C PRO A 400 -18.62 -19.21 14.90
N ASP A 401 -19.06 -18.18 14.17
CA ASP A 401 -18.47 -16.84 14.19
C ASP A 401 -18.01 -16.52 15.60
N THR A 402 -16.70 -16.27 15.76
CA THR A 402 -16.07 -15.95 17.05
C THR A 402 -15.63 -14.49 17.11
N ALA A 403 -15.91 -13.69 16.07
CA ALA A 403 -15.58 -12.28 16.08
C ALA A 403 -16.45 -11.60 17.14
N GLN A 404 -15.81 -10.94 18.09
CA GLN A 404 -16.54 -10.21 19.12
C GLN A 404 -16.83 -8.79 18.61
N PRO A 405 -18.06 -8.28 18.76
CA PRO A 405 -18.37 -6.90 18.44
C PRO A 405 -17.59 -5.97 19.37
N ASN A 406 -17.28 -4.76 18.93
CA ASN A 406 -16.71 -3.70 19.75
C ASN A 406 -17.62 -2.48 19.72
N THR A 407 -17.96 -1.94 20.89
CA THR A 407 -18.84 -0.79 21.04
C THR A 407 -18.10 0.54 21.12
N SER A 408 -18.78 1.62 20.73
CA SER A 408 -18.23 2.98 20.81
C SER A 408 -19.32 3.97 21.20
N ILE A 409 -19.06 4.80 22.21
CA ILE A 409 -19.95 5.88 22.63
C ILE A 409 -19.72 7.08 21.72
N THR A 410 -20.72 7.38 20.88
CA THR A 410 -20.66 8.44 19.87
C THR A 410 -21.21 9.78 20.36
N GLY A 411 -21.86 9.83 21.51
CA GLY A 411 -22.36 11.08 22.11
C GLY A 411 -22.84 10.93 23.55
N GLY A 412 -22.94 12.05 24.26
CA GLY A 412 -23.44 12.17 25.63
C GLY A 412 -22.58 13.07 26.53
N PRO A 413 -22.96 13.27 27.81
CA PRO A 413 -22.21 14.12 28.72
C PRO A 413 -20.81 13.56 28.98
N SER A 414 -19.84 14.47 29.08
CA SER A 414 -18.46 14.21 29.47
C SER A 414 -17.96 15.38 30.33
N GLY A 415 -16.98 15.14 31.19
CA GLY A 415 -16.47 16.19 32.09
C GLY A 415 -17.47 16.59 33.16
N THR A 416 -17.58 17.88 33.49
CA THR A 416 -18.52 18.38 34.51
C THR A 416 -19.78 18.97 33.87
N SER A 417 -20.95 18.60 34.36
CA SER A 417 -22.26 19.06 33.91
C SER A 417 -23.07 19.60 35.08
N SER A 418 -23.88 20.64 34.88
CA SER A 418 -24.88 21.07 35.85
C SER A 418 -26.24 20.37 35.66
N SER A 419 -26.36 19.52 34.64
CA SER A 419 -27.58 18.78 34.33
C SER A 419 -27.64 17.48 35.14
N THR A 420 -28.78 17.23 35.78
CA THR A 420 -29.09 15.94 36.43
C THR A 420 -29.69 14.91 35.47
N SER A 421 -29.69 15.18 34.17
CA SER A 421 -30.06 14.25 33.11
C SER A 421 -28.92 14.02 32.10
N ALA A 422 -28.91 12.83 31.49
CA ALA A 422 -27.89 12.39 30.53
C ALA A 422 -28.52 11.59 29.39
N GLU A 423 -28.13 11.88 28.15
CA GLU A 423 -28.45 11.07 26.96
C GLU A 423 -27.14 10.56 26.34
N PHE A 424 -27.08 9.27 26.00
CA PHE A 424 -25.92 8.65 25.34
C PHE A 424 -26.31 8.04 24.00
N THR A 425 -25.51 8.32 22.97
CA THR A 425 -25.55 7.60 21.67
C THR A 425 -24.32 6.74 21.53
N PHE A 426 -24.46 5.57 20.90
CA PHE A 426 -23.40 4.59 20.70
C PHE A 426 -23.66 3.70 19.47
N THR A 427 -22.60 3.03 19.00
CA THR A 427 -22.58 2.11 17.85
C THR A 427 -21.73 0.86 18.16
N ALA A 428 -21.78 -0.15 17.30
CA ALA A 428 -20.91 -1.33 17.33
C ALA A 428 -20.24 -1.56 15.97
N THR A 429 -19.13 -2.29 15.94
CA THR A 429 -18.41 -2.68 14.71
C THR A 429 -19.21 -3.58 13.77
N GLU A 430 -20.25 -4.22 14.28
CA GLU A 430 -21.14 -5.11 13.53
C GLU A 430 -22.56 -5.10 14.13
N PRO A 431 -23.58 -5.61 13.40
CA PRO A 431 -24.95 -5.68 13.89
C PRO A 431 -25.09 -6.58 15.13
N GLY A 432 -25.75 -6.08 16.18
CA GLY A 432 -25.97 -6.83 17.42
C GLY A 432 -27.01 -6.18 18.35
N THR A 433 -27.26 -6.80 19.51
CA THR A 433 -28.06 -6.24 20.60
C THR A 433 -27.16 -5.53 21.60
N PHE A 434 -27.63 -4.42 22.19
CA PHE A 434 -26.86 -3.65 23.16
C PHE A 434 -27.34 -3.86 24.59
N GLU A 435 -26.40 -3.86 25.52
CA GLU A 435 -26.66 -3.77 26.96
C GLU A 435 -25.88 -2.60 27.54
N CYS A 436 -26.52 -1.87 28.47
CA CYS A 436 -25.96 -0.67 29.09
C CYS A 436 -25.94 -0.80 30.61
N ALA A 437 -24.96 -0.21 31.27
CA ALA A 437 -24.84 -0.10 32.72
C ALA A 437 -24.52 1.35 33.14
N LEU A 438 -24.95 1.73 34.34
CA LEU A 438 -24.65 3.03 34.96
C LEU A 438 -24.04 2.79 36.35
N ASP A 439 -22.97 3.51 36.67
CA ASP A 439 -22.28 3.54 37.97
C ASP A 439 -21.87 2.16 38.50
N GLY A 440 -21.43 1.28 37.59
CA GLY A 440 -21.04 -0.10 37.92
C GLY A 440 -22.23 -1.04 38.23
N GLY A 441 -23.46 -0.62 37.91
CA GLY A 441 -24.65 -1.46 37.97
C GLY A 441 -24.63 -2.62 36.99
N ALA A 442 -25.68 -3.46 37.04
CA ALA A 442 -25.83 -4.57 36.09
C ALA A 442 -26.08 -4.07 34.66
N PHE A 443 -25.59 -4.83 33.67
CA PHE A 443 -25.91 -4.61 32.27
C PHE A 443 -27.37 -4.98 32.00
N GLU A 444 -28.13 -4.04 31.43
CA GLU A 444 -29.51 -4.24 31.01
C GLU A 444 -29.69 -3.90 29.53
N GLY A 445 -30.57 -4.64 28.84
CA GLY A 445 -30.86 -4.39 27.42
C GLY A 445 -31.24 -2.94 27.15
N CYS A 446 -30.61 -2.33 26.15
CA CYS A 446 -30.80 -0.93 25.81
C CYS A 446 -30.76 -0.69 24.30
N THR A 447 -31.20 0.50 23.89
CA THR A 447 -31.10 0.98 22.51
C THR A 447 -30.38 2.33 22.50
N SER A 448 -29.72 2.65 21.39
CA SER A 448 -29.16 3.98 21.14
C SER A 448 -30.25 4.87 20.52
N PRO A 449 -30.56 6.06 21.08
CA PRO A 449 -30.00 6.67 22.29
C PRO A 449 -30.57 6.13 23.61
N LYS A 450 -29.74 6.12 24.67
CA LYS A 450 -30.10 5.77 26.06
C LYS A 450 -30.17 7.00 26.95
N ASN A 451 -31.26 7.17 27.69
CA ASN A 451 -31.53 8.32 28.55
C ASN A 451 -31.54 7.97 30.04
N TYR A 452 -31.04 8.88 30.88
CA TYR A 452 -31.08 8.86 32.34
C TYR A 452 -31.56 10.22 32.88
N ALA A 453 -32.31 10.20 33.98
CA ALA A 453 -32.83 11.39 34.65
C ALA A 453 -32.61 11.28 36.17
N ASP A 454 -32.74 12.42 36.87
CA ASP A 454 -32.65 12.53 38.33
C ASP A 454 -31.35 11.95 38.93
N LEU A 455 -30.25 12.08 38.18
CA LEU A 455 -28.93 11.66 38.62
C LEU A 455 -28.43 12.55 39.76
N ALA A 456 -27.74 11.94 40.73
CA ALA A 456 -27.22 12.64 41.89
C ALA A 456 -26.08 13.60 41.52
N VAL A 457 -25.80 14.58 42.38
CA VAL A 457 -24.56 15.36 42.29
C VAL A 457 -23.39 14.44 42.64
N GLY A 458 -22.35 14.42 41.80
CA GLY A 458 -21.21 13.52 41.95
C GLY A 458 -20.76 12.88 40.65
N SER A 459 -19.80 11.95 40.74
CA SER A 459 -19.24 11.24 39.59
C SER A 459 -20.17 10.10 39.15
N HIS A 460 -20.31 9.95 37.84
CA HIS A 460 -21.08 8.91 37.17
C HIS A 460 -20.28 8.24 36.05
N VAL A 461 -20.56 6.96 35.79
CA VAL A 461 -19.94 6.16 34.72
C VAL A 461 -21.00 5.43 33.92
N PHE A 462 -21.08 5.67 32.62
CA PHE A 462 -21.92 4.94 31.69
C PHE A 462 -21.08 3.91 30.94
N ALA A 463 -21.53 2.67 30.86
CA ALA A 463 -20.91 1.59 30.11
C ALA A 463 -21.90 0.98 29.11
N VAL A 464 -21.43 0.60 27.92
CA VAL A 464 -22.23 -0.11 26.90
C VAL A 464 -21.43 -1.24 26.30
N ARG A 465 -22.10 -2.35 25.98
CA ARG A 465 -21.53 -3.51 25.26
C ARG A 465 -22.54 -4.04 24.25
N ALA A 466 -22.07 -4.78 23.25
CA ALA A 466 -22.92 -5.41 22.24
C ALA A 466 -22.76 -6.93 22.26
N THR A 467 -23.78 -7.66 21.84
CA THR A 467 -23.69 -9.09 21.50
C THR A 467 -24.19 -9.30 20.08
N ASP A 468 -23.39 -9.96 19.25
CA ASP A 468 -23.73 -10.21 17.85
C ASP A 468 -24.81 -11.31 17.70
N ALA A 469 -25.15 -11.65 16.46
CA ALA A 469 -26.11 -12.72 16.16
C ALA A 469 -25.59 -14.14 16.44
N ALA A 470 -24.27 -14.31 16.56
CA ALA A 470 -23.61 -15.58 16.87
C ALA A 470 -23.49 -15.84 18.38
N GLY A 471 -23.76 -14.83 19.21
CA GLY A 471 -23.70 -14.88 20.66
C GLY A 471 -22.38 -14.40 21.25
N ASN A 472 -21.49 -13.80 20.45
CA ASN A 472 -20.26 -13.20 20.97
C ASN A 472 -20.56 -11.83 21.58
N SER A 473 -20.20 -11.66 22.84
CA SER A 473 -20.32 -10.37 23.52
C SER A 473 -19.01 -9.59 23.44
N ASP A 474 -19.14 -8.27 23.33
CA ASP A 474 -18.04 -7.31 23.44
C ASP A 474 -17.32 -7.52 24.79
N PRO A 475 -16.05 -7.95 24.78
CA PRO A 475 -15.28 -8.22 26.00
C PRO A 475 -14.81 -6.93 26.68
N THR A 476 -14.94 -5.79 26.01
CA THR A 476 -14.42 -4.47 26.42
C THR A 476 -15.51 -3.41 26.27
N PRO A 477 -16.52 -3.40 27.18
CA PRO A 477 -17.57 -2.40 27.15
C PRO A 477 -17.00 -0.98 27.03
N ALA A 478 -17.53 -0.18 26.12
CA ALA A 478 -17.16 1.22 26.01
C ALA A 478 -17.69 1.99 27.24
N GLU A 479 -16.84 2.78 27.90
CA GLU A 479 -17.18 3.53 29.10
C GLU A 479 -17.05 5.05 28.92
N ARG A 480 -17.88 5.82 29.63
CA ARG A 480 -17.83 7.29 29.71
C ARG A 480 -18.05 7.75 31.14
N THR A 481 -17.13 8.56 31.67
CA THR A 481 -17.24 9.17 33.00
C THR A 481 -17.60 10.65 32.90
N TRP A 482 -18.47 11.13 33.79
CA TRP A 482 -18.78 12.56 33.97
C TRP A 482 -19.11 12.88 35.43
N VAL A 483 -19.10 14.16 35.79
CA VAL A 483 -19.44 14.66 37.12
C VAL A 483 -20.62 15.61 37.01
N ILE A 484 -21.61 15.45 37.87
CA ILE A 484 -22.69 16.43 38.03
C ILE A 484 -22.31 17.37 39.18
N ASP A 485 -22.17 18.66 38.88
CA ASP A 485 -21.92 19.74 39.85
C ASP A 485 -22.88 20.90 39.60
N THR A 486 -23.71 21.22 40.60
CA THR A 486 -24.71 22.28 40.54
C THR A 486 -24.29 23.56 41.27
N SER A 487 -23.03 23.65 41.72
CA SER A 487 -22.50 24.83 42.39
C SER A 487 -22.28 26.00 41.41
N ALA A 488 -22.64 27.22 41.84
CA ALA A 488 -22.45 28.42 41.02
C ALA A 488 -20.96 28.86 40.99
N PRO A 489 -20.42 29.33 39.85
CA PRO A 489 -19.06 29.84 39.76
C PRO A 489 -18.81 31.05 40.68
N GLN A 490 -17.63 31.13 41.31
CA GLN A 490 -17.16 32.26 42.11
C GLN A 490 -16.30 33.23 41.28
N THR A 491 -16.47 34.54 41.45
CA THR A 491 -15.63 35.54 40.77
C THR A 491 -14.45 35.98 41.62
N GLU A 492 -13.23 35.91 41.07
CA GLU A 492 -12.00 36.39 41.67
C GLU A 492 -11.38 37.51 40.80
N THR A 493 -10.80 38.55 41.40
CA THR A 493 -10.17 39.67 40.66
C THR A 493 -8.82 40.03 41.27
N LEU A 494 -7.77 39.78 40.51
CA LEU A 494 -6.38 40.02 40.88
C LEU A 494 -5.87 41.29 40.23
N THR A 495 -5.07 42.07 40.95
CA THR A 495 -4.34 43.23 40.39
C THR A 495 -2.92 42.82 40.06
N ALA A 496 -2.31 43.41 39.03
CA ALA A 496 -0.94 43.10 38.64
C ALA A 496 0.02 43.34 39.82
N THR A 497 0.80 42.31 40.17
CA THR A 497 1.82 42.34 41.23
C THR A 497 3.13 42.89 40.71
N ALA A 498 3.38 42.75 39.40
CA ALA A 498 4.46 43.44 38.72
C ALA A 498 4.08 43.82 37.28
N ASP A 499 4.56 44.94 36.78
CA ASP A 499 4.51 45.30 35.37
C ASP A 499 5.71 46.14 34.89
N ALA A 500 5.94 46.09 33.58
CA ALA A 500 6.92 46.93 32.88
C ALA A 500 6.67 46.83 31.37
N TYR A 501 7.15 47.82 30.62
CA TYR A 501 7.30 47.66 29.18
C TYR A 501 8.78 47.80 28.78
N VAL A 502 9.10 47.30 27.60
CA VAL A 502 10.46 47.39 27.02
C VAL A 502 10.38 48.07 25.66
N SER A 503 11.44 48.77 25.25
CA SER A 503 11.48 49.47 23.96
C SER A 503 12.78 49.20 23.24
N SER A 504 12.69 48.74 21.98
CA SER A 504 13.87 48.44 21.14
C SER A 504 14.76 49.65 20.86
N GLY A 505 14.23 50.87 21.02
CA GLY A 505 14.97 52.11 20.82
C GLY A 505 15.88 52.51 21.98
N THR A 506 15.79 51.84 23.14
CA THR A 506 16.54 52.24 24.35
C THR A 506 17.00 51.03 25.18
N THR A 507 17.91 51.26 26.12
CA THR A 507 18.28 50.27 27.16
C THR A 507 17.62 50.60 28.51
N THR A 508 16.63 51.49 28.50
CA THR A 508 15.99 52.01 29.71
C THR A 508 15.07 50.94 30.30
N ASN A 509 15.09 50.83 31.63
CA ASN A 509 14.08 50.10 32.37
C ASN A 509 12.86 51.01 32.59
N TYR A 510 11.66 50.53 32.25
CA TYR A 510 10.42 51.28 32.41
C TYR A 510 9.49 50.70 33.49
N GLY A 511 10.02 49.92 34.44
CA GLY A 511 9.22 49.25 35.49
C GLY A 511 8.63 50.18 36.56
N THR A 512 8.86 51.49 36.48
CA THR A 512 8.18 52.49 37.33
C THR A 512 7.43 53.53 36.49
N ALA A 513 7.29 53.30 35.18
CA ALA A 513 6.58 54.23 34.30
C ALA A 513 5.07 54.13 34.57
N PRO A 514 4.33 55.24 34.64
CA PRO A 514 2.88 55.22 34.87
C PRO A 514 2.08 54.77 33.62
N LYS A 515 2.70 54.00 32.73
CA LYS A 515 2.12 53.48 31.49
C LYS A 515 2.85 52.22 31.02
N LEU A 516 2.15 51.43 30.21
CA LEU A 516 2.65 50.26 29.51
C LEU A 516 2.45 50.46 28.00
N SER A 517 3.55 50.58 27.25
CA SER A 517 3.50 50.83 25.81
C SER A 517 3.60 49.54 25.00
N VAL A 518 2.78 49.45 23.96
CA VAL A 518 2.74 48.32 23.01
C VAL A 518 2.76 48.88 21.58
N ASP A 519 3.85 48.63 20.84
CA ASP A 519 4.10 49.18 19.51
C ASP A 519 5.02 48.25 18.70
N ASN A 520 5.00 48.34 17.37
CA ASN A 520 5.91 47.63 16.47
C ASN A 520 7.04 48.54 15.94
N SER A 521 6.96 49.87 16.09
CA SER A 521 8.04 50.77 15.66
C SER A 521 8.14 52.07 16.49
N PRO A 522 9.08 52.16 17.45
CA PRO A 522 9.99 51.08 17.88
C PRO A 522 9.20 49.89 18.44
N VAL A 523 9.77 48.68 18.40
CA VAL A 523 9.13 47.50 19.02
C VAL A 523 9.05 47.73 20.53
N GLU A 524 7.83 47.78 21.04
CA GLU A 524 7.49 47.91 22.45
C GLU A 524 6.53 46.80 22.88
N ASN A 525 6.90 46.08 23.94
CA ASN A 525 6.09 45.02 24.53
C ASN A 525 5.87 45.30 26.00
N ALA A 526 4.64 45.11 26.47
CA ALA A 526 4.30 45.18 27.88
C ALA A 526 4.34 43.79 28.53
N TYR A 527 4.69 43.72 29.81
CA TYR A 527 4.77 42.51 30.61
C TYR A 527 4.05 42.75 31.94
N LEU A 528 3.27 41.77 32.38
CA LEU A 528 2.41 41.80 33.56
C LEU A 528 2.61 40.53 34.38
N LYS A 529 2.48 40.61 35.69
CA LYS A 529 2.48 39.48 36.63
C LYS A 529 1.27 39.49 37.53
N PHE A 530 0.71 38.32 37.79
CA PHE A 530 -0.39 38.12 38.74
C PHE A 530 -0.02 36.97 39.70
N ASP A 531 -0.35 37.12 40.98
CA ASP A 531 -0.15 36.08 41.98
C ASP A 531 -1.41 35.20 42.08
N LEU A 532 -1.29 33.95 41.64
CA LEU A 532 -2.34 32.93 41.65
C LEU A 532 -2.15 31.92 42.79
N SER A 533 -1.20 32.14 43.70
CA SER A 533 -0.82 31.18 44.76
C SER A 533 -2.01 30.73 45.62
N ALA A 534 -2.92 31.65 45.95
CA ALA A 534 -4.12 31.38 46.75
C ALA A 534 -5.19 30.57 46.00
N LEU A 535 -5.05 30.37 44.69
CA LEU A 535 -6.05 29.73 43.82
C LEU A 535 -5.67 28.29 43.44
N ALA A 536 -4.64 27.72 44.07
CA ALA A 536 -4.26 26.33 43.88
C ALA A 536 -5.46 25.39 44.05
N GLY A 537 -5.64 24.48 43.09
CA GLY A 537 -6.71 23.47 43.11
C GLY A 537 -8.11 23.98 42.71
N LYS A 538 -8.27 25.25 42.33
CA LYS A 538 -9.53 25.75 41.72
C LYS A 538 -9.59 25.43 40.23
N THR A 539 -10.77 25.57 39.62
CA THR A 539 -10.95 25.42 38.16
C THR A 539 -11.32 26.76 37.55
N ILE A 540 -10.60 27.23 36.54
CA ILE A 540 -10.94 28.45 35.81
C ILE A 540 -12.06 28.15 34.80
N VAL A 541 -13.24 28.68 35.04
CA VAL A 541 -14.41 28.61 34.15
C VAL A 541 -14.28 29.64 33.03
N SER A 542 -13.80 30.84 33.34
CA SER A 542 -13.47 31.86 32.33
C SER A 542 -12.42 32.83 32.89
N ALA A 543 -11.66 33.46 32.00
CA ALA A 543 -10.64 34.44 32.36
C ALA A 543 -10.72 35.68 31.46
N LYS A 544 -10.49 36.86 32.04
CA LYS A 544 -10.44 38.13 31.31
C LYS A 544 -9.31 39.01 31.85
N LEU A 545 -8.56 39.64 30.96
CA LEU A 545 -7.63 40.71 31.31
C LEU A 545 -8.30 42.07 31.14
N GLN A 546 -8.42 42.84 32.21
CA GLN A 546 -8.91 44.21 32.19
C GLN A 546 -7.74 45.18 32.03
N LEU A 547 -7.82 46.05 31.03
CA LEU A 547 -6.83 47.09 30.73
C LEU A 547 -7.54 48.43 30.55
N ARG A 548 -6.84 49.53 30.86
CA ARG A 548 -7.31 50.88 30.52
C ARG A 548 -6.32 51.57 29.60
N ALA A 549 -6.76 51.91 28.40
CA ALA A 549 -5.98 52.74 27.49
C ALA A 549 -5.92 54.17 28.03
N THR A 550 -4.75 54.80 27.95
CA THR A 550 -4.47 56.12 28.54
C THR A 550 -4.48 57.20 27.47
N THR A 551 -3.33 57.73 27.07
CA THR A 551 -3.18 58.91 26.21
C THR A 551 -3.05 58.59 24.72
N SER A 552 -2.82 57.33 24.36
CA SER A 552 -2.71 56.87 22.98
C SER A 552 -3.60 55.65 22.74
N GLY A 553 -3.91 55.42 21.46
CA GLY A 553 -4.73 54.31 21.00
C GLY A 553 -4.24 53.83 19.64
N SER A 554 -4.56 52.59 19.29
CA SER A 554 -4.07 51.90 18.09
C SER A 554 -5.25 51.46 17.23
N THR A 555 -5.11 51.51 15.92
CA THR A 555 -6.05 50.91 14.97
C THR A 555 -5.77 49.42 14.75
N GLY A 556 -4.63 48.92 15.23
CA GLY A 556 -4.22 47.52 15.13
C GLY A 556 -4.66 46.66 16.30
N THR A 557 -4.20 45.41 16.31
CA THR A 557 -4.54 44.39 17.33
C THR A 557 -3.37 44.21 18.32
N GLN A 558 -3.67 44.14 19.61
CA GLN A 558 -2.73 43.81 20.68
C GLN A 558 -3.01 42.39 21.15
N ASN A 559 -2.00 41.53 21.12
CA ASN A 559 -2.11 40.12 21.46
C ASN A 559 -1.54 39.88 22.86
N VAL A 560 -2.34 39.25 23.72
CA VAL A 560 -1.94 38.78 25.04
C VAL A 560 -1.40 37.35 24.89
N ARG A 561 -0.26 37.07 25.51
CA ARG A 561 0.47 35.81 25.43
C ARG A 561 1.03 35.43 26.79
N LEU A 562 1.28 34.13 27.01
CA LEU A 562 2.12 33.72 28.14
C LEU A 562 3.55 34.20 27.93
N VAL A 563 4.22 34.50 29.02
CA VAL A 563 5.67 34.72 29.06
C VAL A 563 6.31 33.39 29.46
N THR A 564 7.35 32.97 28.75
CA THR A 564 7.96 31.65 28.92
C THR A 564 8.84 31.50 30.17
N ASP A 565 9.03 32.59 30.92
CA ASP A 565 9.90 32.64 32.10
C ASP A 565 9.33 33.66 33.10
N ASP A 566 8.99 33.21 34.30
CA ASP A 566 8.46 34.02 35.40
C ASP A 566 9.54 34.63 36.30
N THR A 567 10.82 34.48 36.00
CA THR A 567 11.91 34.98 36.86
C THR A 567 12.19 36.47 36.69
N TRP A 568 11.60 37.14 35.69
CA TRP A 568 11.83 38.55 35.44
C TRP A 568 11.37 39.45 36.59
N THR A 569 12.07 40.56 36.82
CA THR A 569 11.72 41.55 37.85
C THR A 569 11.47 42.91 37.22
N GLU A 570 10.53 43.69 37.73
CA GLU A 570 10.21 45.03 37.19
C GLU A 570 11.43 45.92 37.03
N SER A 571 12.36 45.92 37.99
CA SER A 571 13.58 46.73 37.99
C SER A 571 14.71 46.19 37.09
N GLY A 572 14.58 44.94 36.63
CA GLY A 572 15.58 44.25 35.81
C GLY A 572 15.18 44.13 34.33
N LEU A 573 13.95 44.50 33.98
CA LEU A 573 13.41 44.32 32.64
C LEU A 573 13.85 45.45 31.70
N THR A 574 14.58 45.09 30.65
CA THR A 574 14.99 45.97 29.54
C THR A 574 14.74 45.25 28.23
N TYR A 575 14.88 45.93 27.10
CA TYR A 575 14.68 45.25 25.81
C TYR A 575 15.62 44.04 25.63
N SER A 576 16.87 44.10 26.10
CA SER A 576 17.81 42.97 25.98
C SER A 576 17.58 41.85 27.00
N THR A 577 16.99 42.14 28.16
CA THR A 577 16.74 41.16 29.23
C THR A 577 15.32 40.61 29.24
N ARG A 578 14.48 41.01 28.27
CA ARG A 578 13.08 40.59 28.22
C ARG A 578 12.94 39.07 27.99
N PRO A 579 12.08 38.37 28.75
CA PRO A 579 11.76 36.98 28.48
C PRO A 579 10.95 36.85 27.19
N ALA A 580 11.03 35.68 26.57
CA ALA A 580 10.33 35.40 25.32
C ALA A 580 8.83 35.21 25.56
N LEU A 581 8.03 35.67 24.60
CA LEU A 581 6.58 35.43 24.58
C LEU A 581 6.28 34.10 23.89
N ALA A 582 5.30 33.36 24.40
CA ALA A 582 4.81 32.14 23.78
C ALA A 582 4.24 32.40 22.38
N SER A 583 4.36 31.41 21.49
CA SER A 583 3.85 31.49 20.11
C SER A 583 2.32 31.48 20.02
N SER A 584 1.62 30.93 21.02
CA SER A 584 0.16 30.95 21.13
C SER A 584 -0.36 32.31 21.63
N VAL A 585 -1.49 32.75 21.08
CA VAL A 585 -2.21 33.95 21.54
C VAL A 585 -3.27 33.49 22.54
N LEU A 586 -3.25 34.04 23.76
CA LEU A 586 -4.26 33.78 24.80
C LEU A 586 -5.52 34.61 24.61
N GLY A 587 -5.37 35.81 24.07
CA GLY A 587 -6.47 36.73 23.82
C GLY A 587 -6.00 37.88 22.96
N SER A 588 -6.92 38.52 22.25
CA SER A 588 -6.62 39.65 21.37
C SER A 588 -7.53 40.82 21.68
N LEU A 589 -6.95 42.00 21.70
CA LEU A 589 -7.64 43.28 21.78
C LEU A 589 -7.55 43.94 20.40
N GLY A 590 -8.71 44.26 19.80
CA GLY A 590 -8.78 44.99 18.52
C GLY A 590 -8.45 46.48 18.69
N PRO A 591 -8.92 47.37 17.79
CA PRO A 591 -8.64 48.80 17.87
C PRO A 591 -8.88 49.39 19.27
N VAL A 592 -7.88 50.12 19.76
CA VAL A 592 -7.84 50.76 21.07
C VAL A 592 -8.06 52.25 20.91
N THR A 593 -9.02 52.76 21.66
CA THR A 593 -9.34 54.18 21.78
C THR A 593 -8.79 54.68 23.11
N SER A 594 -8.10 55.82 23.10
CA SER A 594 -7.58 56.48 24.30
C SER A 594 -8.66 56.66 25.37
N ASN A 595 -8.28 56.60 26.65
CA ASN A 595 -9.15 56.77 27.82
C ASN A 595 -10.34 55.79 27.90
N THR A 596 -10.17 54.56 27.41
CA THR A 596 -11.22 53.53 27.38
C THR A 596 -10.82 52.29 28.18
N ASN A 597 -11.77 51.67 28.87
CA ASN A 597 -11.59 50.38 29.56
C ASN A 597 -11.88 49.22 28.61
N TYR A 598 -11.06 48.18 28.67
CA TYR A 598 -11.17 46.99 27.85
C TYR A 598 -11.18 45.74 28.72
N GLU A 599 -11.98 44.76 28.33
CA GLU A 599 -11.91 43.39 28.82
C GLU A 599 -11.46 42.50 27.66
N VAL A 600 -10.30 41.88 27.80
CA VAL A 600 -9.76 40.94 26.83
C VAL A 600 -10.08 39.53 27.30
N PRO A 601 -10.98 38.79 26.64
CA PRO A 601 -11.22 37.39 26.96
C PRO A 601 -9.92 36.59 26.76
N LEU A 602 -9.59 35.75 27.73
CA LEU A 602 -8.42 34.86 27.68
C LEU A 602 -8.87 33.40 27.59
N THR A 603 -8.08 32.58 26.92
CA THR A 603 -8.24 31.12 26.91
C THR A 603 -8.04 30.55 28.32
N ALA A 604 -9.13 30.25 29.02
CA ALA A 604 -9.13 29.81 30.41
C ALA A 604 -8.32 28.53 30.65
N SER A 605 -8.41 27.55 29.74
CA SER A 605 -7.67 26.28 29.85
C SER A 605 -6.16 26.48 29.81
N ALA A 606 -5.66 27.46 29.05
CA ALA A 606 -4.24 27.77 28.97
C ALA A 606 -3.68 28.42 30.24
N LEU A 607 -4.55 28.90 31.14
CA LEU A 607 -4.16 29.49 32.44
C LEU A 607 -4.35 28.50 33.60
N GLN A 608 -4.97 27.34 33.36
CA GLN A 608 -5.31 26.39 34.41
C GLN A 608 -4.08 25.81 35.11
N GLY A 609 -2.99 25.60 34.37
CA GLY A 609 -1.70 25.12 34.90
C GLY A 609 -0.93 26.16 35.70
N GLU A 610 -1.32 27.44 35.63
CA GLU A 610 -0.65 28.57 36.29
C GLU A 610 -1.21 28.81 37.71
N LEU A 611 -2.33 28.17 38.07
CA LEU A 611 -2.92 28.27 39.40
C LEU A 611 -1.96 27.70 40.46
N GLY A 612 -1.83 28.42 41.58
CA GLY A 612 -0.87 28.08 42.63
C GLY A 612 0.52 28.70 42.45
N GLY A 613 0.76 29.43 41.35
CA GLY A 613 2.04 30.09 41.05
C GLY A 613 1.91 31.58 40.70
N ILE A 614 2.95 32.10 40.04
CA ILE A 614 2.94 33.44 39.44
C ILE A 614 2.63 33.28 37.96
N LEU A 615 1.61 33.98 37.48
CA LEU A 615 1.33 34.06 36.05
C LEU A 615 2.01 35.29 35.46
N SER A 616 2.85 35.11 34.45
CA SER A 616 3.36 36.20 33.62
C SER A 616 2.66 36.27 32.26
N LEU A 617 2.14 37.46 31.92
CA LEU A 617 1.54 37.78 30.63
C LEU A 617 2.37 38.82 29.90
N GLY A 618 2.44 38.70 28.58
CA GLY A 618 3.02 39.71 27.71
C GLY A 618 2.02 40.19 26.66
N ILE A 619 2.14 41.46 26.28
CA ILE A 619 1.30 42.09 25.27
C ILE A 619 2.19 42.62 24.15
N ASN A 620 1.94 42.17 22.93
CA ASN A 620 2.66 42.60 21.74
C ASN A 620 1.71 42.98 20.61
N THR A 621 2.20 43.75 19.65
CA THR A 621 1.46 44.09 18.43
C THR A 621 2.34 44.00 17.20
N THR A 622 1.71 43.95 16.02
CA THR A 622 2.35 44.18 14.73
C THR A 622 2.07 45.58 14.19
N SER A 623 1.24 46.36 14.89
CA SER A 623 0.88 47.73 14.51
C SER A 623 1.93 48.73 14.95
N SER A 624 2.24 49.70 14.09
CA SER A 624 3.24 50.74 14.37
C SER A 624 2.64 52.06 14.87
N ASP A 625 1.35 52.06 15.23
CA ASP A 625 0.63 53.26 15.69
C ASP A 625 0.45 53.33 17.21
N GLY A 626 0.94 52.32 17.94
CA GLY A 626 1.14 52.30 19.39
C GLY A 626 -0.13 52.37 20.25
N ALA A 627 -0.16 51.65 21.36
CA ALA A 627 -1.17 51.85 22.42
C ALA A 627 -0.51 51.90 23.80
N ASP A 628 -0.91 52.88 24.62
CA ASP A 628 -0.47 53.01 26.00
C ASP A 628 -1.58 52.59 26.96
N PHE A 629 -1.31 51.60 27.81
CA PHE A 629 -2.20 51.18 28.88
C PHE A 629 -1.72 51.73 30.24
N GLY A 630 -2.61 51.87 31.22
CA GLY A 630 -2.22 52.21 32.58
C GLY A 630 -1.38 51.08 33.19
N SER A 631 -0.26 51.44 33.81
CA SER A 631 0.51 50.51 34.64
C SER A 631 -0.06 50.45 36.06
N ARG A 632 0.55 49.63 36.92
CA ARG A 632 0.17 49.47 38.32
C ARG A 632 0.41 50.73 39.16
N GLU A 633 1.28 51.64 38.72
CA GLU A 633 1.54 52.95 39.34
C GLU A 633 0.38 53.94 39.13
N THR A 634 -0.64 53.56 38.34
CA THR A 634 -1.82 54.37 38.07
C THR A 634 -3.01 53.98 38.95
N THR A 635 -4.07 54.80 38.93
CA THR A 635 -5.33 54.50 39.61
C THR A 635 -6.18 53.42 38.92
N THR A 636 -5.76 52.96 37.75
CA THR A 636 -6.43 51.92 36.95
C THR A 636 -5.44 50.88 36.49
N PRO A 637 -4.90 50.09 37.44
CA PRO A 637 -3.93 49.05 37.14
C PRO A 637 -4.56 47.93 36.29
N PRO A 638 -3.75 47.17 35.52
CA PRO A 638 -4.20 45.95 34.88
C PRO A 638 -4.74 44.95 35.90
N LYS A 639 -5.87 44.30 35.58
CA LYS A 639 -6.50 43.29 36.44
C LYS A 639 -6.80 42.01 35.69
N LEU A 640 -6.61 40.87 36.36
CA LEU A 640 -7.04 39.57 35.88
C LEU A 640 -8.33 39.19 36.61
N VAL A 641 -9.41 38.98 35.87
CA VAL A 641 -10.72 38.55 36.39
C VAL A 641 -10.92 37.09 36.03
N LEU A 642 -11.13 36.25 37.03
CA LEU A 642 -11.36 34.81 36.88
C LEU A 642 -12.77 34.46 37.38
N GLN A 643 -13.49 33.63 36.64
CA GLN A 643 -14.60 32.85 37.18
C GLN A 643 -14.08 31.47 37.55
N LEU A 644 -14.30 31.04 38.79
CA LEU A 644 -13.75 29.83 39.39
C LEU A 644 -14.86 28.85 39.75
N GLY A 645 -14.70 27.58 39.40
CA GLY A 645 -15.52 26.47 39.89
C GLY A 645 -15.06 25.99 41.28
N SER A 646 -15.92 25.25 41.99
CA SER A 646 -15.69 24.84 43.39
C SER A 646 -14.75 23.62 43.57
N GLY A 647 -14.10 23.16 42.50
CA GLY A 647 -13.42 21.87 42.42
C GLY A 647 -12.54 21.48 43.61
N THR A 648 -12.84 20.31 44.20
CA THR A 648 -11.93 19.49 45.01
C THR A 648 -11.46 18.24 44.25
N GLY A 649 -11.50 18.26 42.91
CA GLY A 649 -10.91 17.24 42.05
C GLY A 649 -9.85 17.85 41.15
N THR A 650 -8.62 17.32 41.17
CA THR A 650 -7.58 17.60 40.16
C THR A 650 -7.65 16.56 39.04
N PRO A 651 -7.18 16.81 37.80
CA PRO A 651 -6.82 18.09 37.17
C PRO A 651 -7.63 18.42 35.89
N SER A 652 -7.72 19.72 35.61
CA SER A 652 -7.68 20.37 34.28
C SER A 652 -8.26 19.66 33.05
N GLY A 653 -9.47 20.09 32.65
CA GLY A 653 -9.79 20.70 31.34
C GLY A 653 -9.67 19.88 30.04
N ASP A 654 -8.86 18.85 30.02
CA ASP A 654 -8.78 17.88 28.95
C ASP A 654 -9.51 16.63 29.42
N THR A 655 -10.61 16.32 28.74
CA THR A 655 -11.42 15.12 28.95
C THR A 655 -11.35 14.20 27.73
N THR A 656 -10.51 14.54 26.75
CA THR A 656 -10.36 13.74 25.54
C THR A 656 -9.46 12.58 25.89
N ALA A 657 -10.02 11.37 25.85
CA ALA A 657 -9.20 10.19 25.99
C ALA A 657 -8.19 10.13 24.82
N PRO A 658 -6.89 9.92 25.08
CA PRO A 658 -5.94 9.74 24.02
C PRO A 658 -6.36 8.53 23.18
N THR A 659 -6.07 8.60 21.87
CA THR A 659 -6.34 7.54 20.90
C THR A 659 -5.06 7.17 20.18
N VAL A 660 -4.99 5.96 19.63
CA VAL A 660 -3.85 5.56 18.78
C VAL A 660 -4.14 5.92 17.33
N THR A 661 -3.37 6.87 16.79
CA THR A 661 -3.51 7.39 15.42
C THR A 661 -2.78 6.55 14.38
N SER A 662 -1.71 5.84 14.77
CA SER A 662 -0.99 4.91 13.90
C SER A 662 -0.21 3.88 14.72
N VAL A 663 0.04 2.72 14.09
CA VAL A 663 0.82 1.62 14.67
C VAL A 663 1.84 1.11 13.67
N THR A 664 2.97 0.59 14.15
CA THR A 664 3.95 -0.17 13.36
C THR A 664 4.35 -1.42 14.14
N PRO A 665 4.45 -2.62 13.53
CA PRO A 665 3.95 -2.95 12.21
C PRO A 665 2.48 -2.59 12.04
N ALA A 666 2.06 -2.31 10.81
CA ALA A 666 0.69 -1.96 10.51
C ALA A 666 -0.26 -3.09 10.95
N GLU A 667 -1.49 -2.72 11.28
CA GLU A 667 -2.52 -3.68 11.68
C GLU A 667 -2.73 -4.73 10.57
N ASN A 668 -2.62 -6.00 10.96
CA ASN A 668 -2.65 -7.19 10.10
C ASN A 668 -1.52 -7.27 9.07
N ALA A 669 -0.38 -6.59 9.27
CA ALA A 669 0.77 -6.70 8.38
C ALA A 669 1.25 -8.16 8.31
N PRO A 670 1.36 -8.77 7.11
CA PRO A 670 1.68 -10.20 6.97
C PRO A 670 3.18 -10.51 7.08
N ASP A 671 4.05 -9.51 6.84
CA ASP A 671 5.51 -9.68 6.72
C ASP A 671 6.28 -8.66 7.55
N ALA A 672 5.92 -8.50 8.82
CA ALA A 672 6.64 -7.62 9.73
C ALA A 672 8.09 -8.11 9.93
N ALA A 673 9.05 -7.19 9.97
CA ALA A 673 10.44 -7.53 10.22
C ALA A 673 10.59 -8.22 11.58
N VAL A 674 11.26 -9.38 11.62
CA VAL A 674 11.57 -10.10 12.87
C VAL A 674 12.47 -9.30 13.83
N THR A 675 13.14 -8.26 13.34
CA THR A 675 13.97 -7.32 14.11
C THR A 675 13.28 -5.98 14.35
N GLY A 676 12.01 -5.84 13.96
CA GLY A 676 11.30 -4.57 14.01
C GLY A 676 10.77 -4.25 15.41
N ASN A 677 10.89 -2.98 15.81
CA ASN A 677 10.20 -2.47 17.00
C ASN A 677 8.69 -2.35 16.72
N VAL A 678 7.90 -2.45 17.79
CA VAL A 678 6.46 -2.23 17.76
C VAL A 678 6.17 -0.83 18.30
N THR A 679 5.46 0.01 17.56
CA THR A 679 5.16 1.39 17.95
C THR A 679 3.66 1.68 17.94
N ALA A 680 3.26 2.60 18.81
CA ALA A 680 1.94 3.22 18.83
C ALA A 680 2.10 4.74 18.95
N THR A 681 1.53 5.48 18.00
CA THR A 681 1.48 6.96 18.03
C THR A 681 0.14 7.41 18.57
N PHE A 682 0.14 8.29 19.56
CA PHE A 682 -1.04 8.79 20.23
C PHE A 682 -1.52 10.12 19.63
N SER A 683 -2.81 10.42 19.77
CA SER A 683 -3.43 11.68 19.33
C SER A 683 -2.87 12.90 20.05
N GLU A 684 -2.29 12.71 21.23
CA GLU A 684 -1.79 13.76 22.11
C GLU A 684 -0.66 13.26 23.03
N ALA A 685 -0.12 14.17 23.84
CA ALA A 685 1.01 13.89 24.70
C ALA A 685 0.59 13.00 25.89
N MET A 686 1.29 11.88 26.06
CA MET A 686 1.01 10.92 27.15
C MET A 686 1.80 11.25 28.42
N ASP A 687 1.27 10.88 29.59
CA ASP A 687 2.07 10.81 30.82
C ASP A 687 3.05 9.65 30.70
N SER A 688 4.33 10.00 30.52
CA SER A 688 5.45 9.07 30.38
C SER A 688 5.57 8.04 31.50
N THR A 689 5.05 8.31 32.70
CA THR A 689 5.11 7.36 33.83
C THR A 689 4.10 6.21 33.67
N THR A 690 3.05 6.42 32.88
CA THR A 690 1.97 5.44 32.68
C THR A 690 2.15 4.59 31.42
N VAL A 691 3.08 4.95 30.53
CA VAL A 691 3.45 4.16 29.34
C VAL A 691 4.63 3.27 29.68
N ASN A 692 4.38 2.00 29.98
CA ASN A 692 5.38 1.05 30.43
C ASN A 692 5.01 -0.39 30.01
N ARG A 693 5.80 -1.39 30.43
CA ARG A 693 5.60 -2.80 30.06
C ARG A 693 4.30 -3.44 30.56
N THR A 694 3.55 -2.78 31.43
CA THR A 694 2.23 -3.26 31.87
C THR A 694 1.10 -2.69 31.02
N THR A 695 1.28 -1.49 30.47
CA THR A 695 0.27 -0.77 29.68
C THR A 695 0.52 -0.84 28.18
N PHE A 696 1.72 -1.24 27.73
CA PHE A 696 2.03 -1.59 26.33
C PHE A 696 2.72 -2.95 26.30
N THR A 697 2.02 -3.96 25.78
CA THR A 697 2.47 -5.35 25.72
C THR A 697 2.47 -5.89 24.30
N LEU A 698 3.30 -6.92 24.08
CA LEU A 698 3.36 -7.71 22.86
C LEU A 698 3.29 -9.18 23.28
N ALA A 699 2.45 -10.00 22.65
CA ALA A 699 2.35 -11.43 22.95
C ALA A 699 2.33 -12.26 21.65
N GLU A 700 2.81 -13.50 21.72
CA GLU A 700 2.76 -14.44 20.59
C GLU A 700 1.34 -15.01 20.43
N GLY A 701 0.72 -14.80 19.26
CA GLY A 701 -0.64 -15.20 18.96
C GLY A 701 -1.65 -14.68 19.99
N THR A 702 -2.42 -15.59 20.58
CA THR A 702 -3.40 -15.32 21.65
C THR A 702 -2.85 -15.55 23.06
N SER A 703 -1.53 -15.72 23.20
CA SER A 703 -0.88 -15.92 24.51
C SER A 703 -1.15 -14.74 25.44
N THR A 704 -1.36 -15.03 26.73
CA THR A 704 -1.47 -14.01 27.77
C THR A 704 -0.12 -13.63 28.38
N THR A 705 0.96 -14.29 27.98
CA THR A 705 2.32 -14.02 28.47
C THR A 705 3.02 -13.03 27.53
N PRO A 706 3.39 -11.81 28.00
CA PRO A 706 4.07 -10.83 27.17
C PRO A 706 5.49 -11.26 26.80
N VAL A 707 5.91 -10.93 25.57
CA VAL A 707 7.28 -10.96 25.08
C VAL A 707 8.14 -10.00 25.90
N ASP A 708 9.37 -10.41 26.19
CA ASP A 708 10.32 -9.54 26.88
C ASP A 708 10.77 -8.37 26.00
N ALA A 709 10.51 -7.14 26.44
CA ALA A 709 10.75 -5.91 25.67
C ALA A 709 11.14 -4.71 26.55
N VAL A 710 11.69 -3.65 25.96
CA VAL A 710 11.85 -2.34 26.61
C VAL A 710 10.80 -1.40 26.03
N VAL A 711 10.06 -0.68 26.88
CA VAL A 711 9.08 0.31 26.43
C VAL A 711 9.62 1.70 26.71
N ASN A 712 9.68 2.54 25.69
CA ASN A 712 10.10 3.93 25.78
C ASN A 712 9.05 4.84 25.13
N LEU A 713 8.85 6.03 25.68
CA LEU A 713 8.01 7.08 25.09
C LEU A 713 8.90 8.23 24.61
N ASN A 714 8.77 8.62 23.34
CA ASN A 714 9.39 9.82 22.79
C ASN A 714 8.33 10.63 22.04
N ASN A 715 8.15 11.89 22.44
CA ASN A 715 7.01 12.70 22.02
C ASN A 715 5.68 11.94 22.26
N ASN A 716 4.88 11.77 21.22
CA ASN A 716 3.59 11.08 21.26
C ASN A 716 3.71 9.62 20.77
N THR A 717 4.90 9.04 20.68
CA THR A 717 5.08 7.68 20.13
C THR A 717 5.72 6.77 21.17
N ALA A 718 4.96 5.77 21.62
CA ALA A 718 5.51 4.67 22.40
C ALA A 718 6.18 3.66 21.49
N THR A 719 7.38 3.21 21.86
CA THR A 719 8.14 2.15 21.18
C THR A 719 8.36 1.01 22.17
N LEU A 720 7.86 -0.17 21.82
CA LEU A 720 8.12 -1.45 22.44
C LEU A 720 9.19 -2.17 21.61
N ASP A 721 10.37 -2.36 22.21
CA ASP A 721 11.55 -2.94 21.60
C ASP A 721 11.80 -4.34 22.20
N PRO A 722 11.47 -5.43 21.47
CA PRO A 722 11.71 -6.79 21.94
C PRO A 722 13.19 -7.05 22.23
N THR A 723 13.49 -7.58 23.41
CA THR A 723 14.88 -7.88 23.85
C THR A 723 15.56 -8.97 23.03
N SER A 724 14.81 -9.70 22.22
CA SER A 724 15.28 -10.68 21.25
C SER A 724 14.45 -10.56 19.97
N ASN A 725 15.04 -10.94 18.83
CA ASN A 725 14.31 -11.04 17.57
C ASN A 725 13.02 -11.86 17.75
N LEU A 726 11.95 -11.38 17.13
CA LEU A 726 10.68 -12.09 17.05
C LEU A 726 10.84 -13.36 16.22
N LYS A 727 10.03 -14.38 16.51
CA LYS A 727 10.03 -15.62 15.75
C LYS A 727 9.53 -15.34 14.33
N PRO A 728 10.08 -15.97 13.29
CA PRO A 728 9.59 -15.84 11.91
C PRO A 728 8.24 -16.54 11.71
N ALA A 729 7.48 -16.13 10.69
CA ALA A 729 6.15 -16.69 10.36
C ALA A 729 5.20 -16.77 11.55
N THR A 730 5.33 -15.85 12.51
CA THR A 730 4.65 -15.93 13.80
C THR A 730 3.74 -14.71 13.96
N GLN A 731 2.47 -14.95 14.26
CA GLN A 731 1.55 -13.88 14.60
C GLN A 731 1.87 -13.35 15.99
N TYR A 732 1.90 -12.03 16.13
CA TYR A 732 2.02 -11.33 17.40
C TYR A 732 0.82 -10.39 17.58
N THR A 733 0.36 -10.28 18.83
CA THR A 733 -0.69 -9.37 19.26
C THR A 733 -0.06 -8.29 20.13
N ALA A 734 -0.13 -7.04 19.67
CA ALA A 734 0.27 -5.88 20.44
C ALA A 734 -0.96 -5.24 21.09
N ARG A 735 -0.82 -4.79 22.33
CA ARG A 735 -1.91 -4.15 23.08
C ARG A 735 -1.39 -2.96 23.86
N VAL A 736 -2.06 -1.83 23.72
CA VAL A 736 -1.86 -0.66 24.58
C VAL A 736 -3.15 -0.31 25.30
N SER A 737 -3.12 -0.31 26.63
CA SER A 737 -4.31 -0.11 27.48
C SER A 737 -3.92 0.43 28.86
N GLY A 738 -4.74 1.30 29.45
CA GLY A 738 -4.52 1.81 30.81
C GLY A 738 -3.45 2.90 30.94
N ALA A 739 -2.71 3.20 29.86
CA ALA A 739 -1.87 4.40 29.79
C ALA A 739 -2.74 5.66 29.83
N LYS A 740 -2.20 6.76 30.35
CA LYS A 740 -2.92 8.02 30.55
C LYS A 740 -2.18 9.20 29.93
N ASP A 741 -2.91 10.25 29.59
CA ASP A 741 -2.32 11.56 29.31
C ASP A 741 -1.92 12.30 30.60
N SER A 742 -1.36 13.50 30.46
CA SER A 742 -0.98 14.35 31.59
C SER A 742 -2.18 14.92 32.36
N ALA A 743 -3.39 14.85 31.81
CA ALA A 743 -4.64 15.23 32.47
C ALA A 743 -5.29 14.06 33.23
N GLY A 744 -4.79 12.83 33.04
CA GLY A 744 -5.26 11.61 33.69
C GLY A 744 -6.33 10.85 32.90
N ASN A 745 -6.67 11.27 31.67
CA ASN A 745 -7.61 10.52 30.84
C ASN A 745 -6.97 9.21 30.40
N THR A 746 -7.74 8.14 30.50
CA THR A 746 -7.25 6.80 30.12
C THR A 746 -7.37 6.63 28.60
N LEU A 747 -6.28 6.20 27.98
CA LEU A 747 -6.21 5.84 26.56
C LEU A 747 -7.36 4.92 26.17
N ILE A 748 -8.03 5.23 25.06
CA ILE A 748 -8.90 4.28 24.38
C ILE A 748 -8.04 3.11 23.92
N ALA A 749 -8.23 1.96 24.57
CA ALA A 749 -7.37 0.81 24.38
C ALA A 749 -7.32 0.40 22.90
N LYS A 750 -6.12 0.09 22.42
CA LYS A 750 -5.94 -0.47 21.07
C LYS A 750 -5.21 -1.80 21.17
N THR A 751 -5.78 -2.80 20.49
CA THR A 751 -5.16 -4.10 20.24
C THR A 751 -5.04 -4.26 18.74
N TRP A 752 -3.91 -4.75 18.25
CA TRP A 752 -3.74 -5.10 16.85
C TRP A 752 -2.84 -6.32 16.72
N THR A 753 -2.97 -7.03 15.60
CA THR A 753 -2.10 -8.16 15.28
C THR A 753 -1.21 -7.84 14.10
N PHE A 754 -0.09 -8.54 13.99
CA PHE A 754 0.74 -8.59 12.79
C PHE A 754 1.43 -9.96 12.75
N THR A 755 1.81 -10.41 11.56
CA THR A 755 2.59 -11.63 11.36
C THR A 755 4.00 -11.23 10.94
N THR A 756 5.00 -11.81 11.59
CA THR A 756 6.38 -11.62 11.16
C THR A 756 6.66 -12.38 9.86
N ALA A 757 7.53 -11.81 9.03
CA ALA A 757 7.95 -12.43 7.80
C ALA A 757 8.40 -13.88 8.04
N ALA A 758 8.07 -14.76 7.09
CA ALA A 758 8.55 -16.13 7.12
C ALA A 758 10.08 -16.16 7.16
N ALA A 759 10.65 -17.23 7.73
CA ALA A 759 12.08 -17.42 7.72
C ALA A 759 12.49 -17.51 6.24
N THR A 760 13.17 -16.49 5.74
CA THR A 760 13.67 -16.54 4.36
C THR A 760 14.69 -17.66 4.29
N THR A 761 14.41 -18.66 3.46
CA THR A 761 15.47 -19.53 2.94
C THR A 761 16.49 -18.59 2.29
N PRO A 762 17.80 -18.69 2.58
CA PRO A 762 18.76 -17.75 2.00
C PRO A 762 18.67 -17.84 0.47
N SER A 763 18.36 -16.71 -0.17
CA SER A 763 18.39 -16.61 -1.64
C SER A 763 19.81 -16.96 -2.10
N GLU A 764 19.96 -17.90 -3.03
CA GLU A 764 21.28 -18.38 -3.47
C GLU A 764 22.12 -17.20 -3.99
N THR A 765 23.19 -16.86 -3.27
CA THR A 765 24.17 -15.88 -3.72
C THR A 765 25.28 -16.58 -4.49
N VAL A 766 25.59 -16.13 -5.70
CA VAL A 766 26.75 -16.62 -6.47
C VAL A 766 27.96 -15.73 -6.18
N THR A 767 29.10 -16.34 -5.84
CA THR A 767 30.37 -15.60 -5.69
C THR A 767 31.12 -15.56 -7.02
N LEU A 768 31.35 -14.35 -7.53
CA LEU A 768 32.13 -14.08 -8.73
C LEU A 768 33.44 -13.38 -8.35
N THR A 769 34.56 -13.83 -8.91
CA THR A 769 35.87 -13.18 -8.71
C THR A 769 36.41 -12.70 -10.06
N LEU A 770 36.61 -11.40 -10.18
CA LEU A 770 37.14 -10.73 -11.36
C LEU A 770 38.58 -10.33 -11.12
N THR A 771 39.44 -10.52 -12.12
CA THR A 771 40.82 -10.01 -12.10
C THR A 771 40.86 -8.65 -12.80
N ALA A 772 41.71 -7.74 -12.35
CA ALA A 772 41.86 -6.44 -13.00
C ALA A 772 42.24 -6.59 -14.48
N THR A 773 41.51 -5.89 -15.36
CA THR A 773 41.72 -5.88 -16.81
C THR A 773 42.74 -4.83 -17.25
N ALA A 774 43.00 -3.84 -16.38
CA ALA A 774 44.09 -2.87 -16.47
C ALA A 774 44.41 -2.34 -15.05
N ASP A 775 45.66 -2.02 -14.80
CA ASP A 775 46.08 -1.24 -13.64
C ASP A 775 47.27 -0.31 -13.94
N ALA A 776 47.45 0.70 -13.11
CA ALA A 776 48.61 1.56 -13.16
C ALA A 776 48.68 2.35 -11.85
N TYR A 777 49.86 2.78 -11.45
CA TYR A 777 49.98 3.87 -10.48
C TYR A 777 50.54 5.13 -11.14
N VAL A 778 50.32 6.26 -10.50
CA VAL A 778 50.86 7.55 -10.92
C VAL A 778 51.59 8.17 -9.75
N SER A 779 52.67 8.92 -10.01
CA SER A 779 53.49 9.52 -8.96
C SER A 779 53.71 11.01 -9.18
N SER A 780 53.50 11.82 -8.14
CA SER A 780 53.78 13.25 -8.18
C SER A 780 55.28 13.56 -8.32
N ALA A 781 56.15 12.60 -8.01
CA ALA A 781 57.60 12.74 -8.18
C ALA A 781 58.05 12.59 -9.65
N ALA A 782 57.22 11.99 -10.50
CA ALA A 782 57.53 11.70 -11.90
C ALA A 782 56.31 11.94 -12.79
N THR A 783 55.99 13.22 -13.04
CA THR A 783 54.64 13.60 -13.47
C THR A 783 54.21 13.16 -14.86
N THR A 784 55.17 12.78 -15.72
CA THR A 784 54.97 12.34 -17.10
C THR A 784 55.31 10.86 -17.31
N THR A 785 55.75 10.16 -16.26
CA THR A 785 56.11 8.74 -16.36
C THR A 785 54.85 7.88 -16.30
N ASN A 786 54.75 6.91 -17.19
CA ASN A 786 53.73 5.88 -17.16
C ASN A 786 54.28 4.65 -16.43
N TYR A 787 53.48 4.11 -15.50
CA TYR A 787 53.84 2.92 -14.72
C TYR A 787 52.89 1.74 -14.97
N GLY A 788 52.15 1.72 -16.09
CA GLY A 788 51.18 0.66 -16.40
C GLY A 788 51.78 -0.70 -16.75
N THR A 789 53.09 -0.89 -16.62
CA THR A 789 53.76 -2.20 -16.74
C THR A 789 54.61 -2.53 -15.52
N ALA A 790 54.53 -1.68 -14.47
CA ALA A 790 55.28 -1.89 -13.25
C ALA A 790 54.72 -3.08 -12.51
N LEU A 791 55.58 -3.92 -11.93
CA LEU A 791 55.17 -5.08 -11.11
C LEU A 791 54.52 -4.70 -9.77
N LYS A 792 54.27 -3.41 -9.54
CA LYS A 792 53.73 -2.88 -8.29
C LYS A 792 52.82 -1.70 -8.55
N LEU A 793 51.91 -1.49 -7.61
CA LEU A 793 51.01 -0.35 -7.51
C LEU A 793 51.35 0.42 -6.23
N ALA A 794 52.03 1.56 -6.38
CA ALA A 794 52.40 2.40 -5.25
C ALA A 794 51.22 3.28 -4.81
N VAL A 795 51.03 3.40 -3.50
CA VAL A 795 50.02 4.25 -2.86
C VAL A 795 50.66 5.02 -1.72
N ASP A 796 50.75 6.34 -1.82
CA ASP A 796 51.48 7.21 -0.89
C ASP A 796 50.89 8.64 -0.91
N ASN A 797 50.98 9.38 0.20
CA ASN A 797 50.59 10.78 0.29
C ASN A 797 51.77 11.75 0.08
N SER A 798 53.04 11.32 0.20
CA SER A 798 54.18 12.16 -0.17
C SER A 798 55.44 11.36 -0.54
N PRO A 799 55.85 11.34 -1.83
CA PRO A 799 55.13 11.91 -2.98
C PRO A 799 53.72 11.31 -3.12
N VAL A 800 52.81 12.04 -3.75
CA VAL A 800 51.45 11.54 -3.94
C VAL A 800 51.49 10.47 -5.02
N ASP A 801 51.32 9.23 -4.56
CA ASP A 801 51.20 8.05 -5.41
C ASP A 801 49.78 7.49 -5.29
N ASN A 802 49.08 7.38 -6.43
CA ASN A 802 47.74 6.82 -6.47
C ASN A 802 47.73 5.62 -7.44
N ALA A 803 47.16 4.51 -6.98
CA ALA A 803 46.91 3.34 -7.82
C ALA A 803 45.52 3.41 -8.48
N TYR A 804 45.40 2.87 -9.68
CA TYR A 804 44.18 2.77 -10.47
C TYR A 804 44.02 1.32 -10.93
N LEU A 805 42.80 0.80 -10.80
CA LEU A 805 42.41 -0.56 -11.16
C LEU A 805 41.17 -0.49 -12.04
N LYS A 806 41.07 -1.38 -13.02
CA LYS A 806 39.89 -1.50 -13.87
C LYS A 806 39.37 -2.94 -13.92
N PHE A 807 38.06 -3.11 -13.86
CA PHE A 807 37.38 -4.41 -13.94
C PHE A 807 36.28 -4.36 -15.02
N ASP A 808 36.06 -5.47 -15.71
CA ASP A 808 34.97 -5.60 -16.68
C ASP A 808 33.74 -6.21 -15.99
N LEU A 809 32.67 -5.42 -15.88
CA LEU A 809 31.37 -5.83 -15.32
C LEU A 809 30.30 -5.97 -16.41
N SER A 810 30.65 -5.95 -17.70
CA SER A 810 29.68 -5.92 -18.80
C SER A 810 28.74 -7.11 -18.82
N ALA A 811 29.20 -8.29 -18.38
CA ALA A 811 28.37 -9.49 -18.30
C ALA A 811 27.37 -9.51 -17.12
N LEU A 812 27.40 -8.50 -16.24
CA LEU A 812 26.67 -8.50 -14.97
C LEU A 812 25.47 -7.55 -14.95
N ALA A 813 25.06 -7.04 -16.12
CA ALA A 813 23.89 -6.18 -16.24
C ALA A 813 22.64 -6.86 -15.66
N GLY A 814 21.91 -6.13 -14.80
CA GLY A 814 20.68 -6.63 -14.17
C GLY A 814 20.87 -7.56 -12.97
N LYS A 815 22.10 -7.84 -12.52
CA LYS A 815 22.37 -8.52 -11.25
C LYS A 815 22.31 -7.57 -10.06
N THR A 816 22.15 -8.10 -8.85
CA THR A 816 22.22 -7.33 -7.60
C THR A 816 23.50 -7.68 -6.85
N ILE A 817 24.33 -6.68 -6.52
CA ILE A 817 25.52 -6.87 -5.70
C ILE A 817 25.09 -6.91 -4.23
N VAL A 818 25.22 -8.09 -3.63
CA VAL A 818 24.94 -8.34 -2.20
C VAL A 818 26.12 -7.90 -1.35
N SER A 819 27.34 -8.23 -1.78
CA SER A 819 28.57 -7.77 -1.13
C SER A 819 29.70 -7.65 -2.16
N ALA A 820 30.66 -6.76 -1.88
CA ALA A 820 31.83 -6.56 -2.72
C ALA A 820 33.08 -6.45 -1.86
N LYS A 821 34.18 -7.07 -2.30
CA LYS A 821 35.50 -6.96 -1.67
C LYS A 821 36.59 -6.79 -2.72
N LEU A 822 37.56 -5.92 -2.44
CA LEU A 822 38.78 -5.82 -3.22
C LEU A 822 39.89 -6.62 -2.53
N GLN A 823 40.41 -7.63 -3.21
CA GLN A 823 41.57 -8.39 -2.75
C GLN A 823 42.85 -7.78 -3.28
N LEU A 824 43.78 -7.46 -2.39
CA LEU A 824 45.09 -6.89 -2.68
C LEU A 824 46.17 -7.71 -1.97
N ARG A 825 47.38 -7.75 -2.56
CA ARG A 825 48.56 -8.27 -1.87
C ARG A 825 49.61 -7.19 -1.74
N ALA A 826 49.96 -6.84 -0.49
CA ALA A 826 51.09 -5.98 -0.21
C ALA A 826 52.39 -6.75 -0.51
N THR A 827 53.33 -6.09 -1.18
CA THR A 827 54.57 -6.70 -1.67
C THR A 827 55.73 -6.40 -0.72
N THR A 828 56.55 -5.40 -1.04
CA THR A 828 57.83 -5.15 -0.38
C THR A 828 57.80 -4.01 0.65
N SER A 829 56.74 -3.21 0.66
CA SER A 829 56.53 -2.12 1.62
C SER A 829 55.18 -2.24 2.33
N GLY A 830 55.08 -1.57 3.47
CA GLY A 830 53.88 -1.49 4.30
C GLY A 830 53.75 -0.09 4.89
N SER A 831 52.53 0.27 5.27
CA SER A 831 52.17 1.60 5.76
C SER A 831 51.48 1.48 7.12
N ILE A 832 51.70 2.43 8.01
CA ILE A 832 50.97 2.58 9.28
C ILE A 832 49.67 3.39 9.12
N GLY A 833 49.48 4.03 7.96
CA GLY A 833 48.30 4.83 7.65
C GLY A 833 47.24 4.07 6.86
N THR A 834 46.25 4.81 6.35
CA THR A 834 45.06 4.25 5.72
C THR A 834 45.11 4.42 4.20
N GLN A 835 44.80 3.35 3.46
CA GLN A 835 44.62 3.37 2.02
C GLN A 835 43.13 3.30 1.70
N ASN A 836 42.59 4.32 1.05
CA ASN A 836 41.18 4.45 0.74
C ASN A 836 40.91 4.08 -0.72
N VAL A 837 39.97 3.18 -0.93
CA VAL A 837 39.44 2.80 -2.24
C VAL A 837 38.28 3.72 -2.61
N ARG A 838 38.28 4.23 -3.84
CA ARG A 838 37.31 5.21 -4.35
C ARG A 838 36.92 4.87 -5.79
N LEU A 839 35.75 5.31 -6.24
CA LEU A 839 35.45 5.34 -7.68
C LEU A 839 36.36 6.35 -8.39
N VAL A 840 36.72 6.06 -9.63
CA VAL A 840 37.38 7.00 -10.53
C VAL A 840 36.29 7.70 -11.36
N ALA A 841 36.48 8.99 -11.64
CA ALA A 841 35.45 9.82 -12.28
C ALA A 841 35.01 9.35 -13.69
N ASP A 842 35.86 8.60 -14.40
CA ASP A 842 35.54 8.01 -15.70
C ASP A 842 36.40 6.77 -16.00
N ASP A 843 35.90 5.91 -16.88
CA ASP A 843 36.57 4.68 -17.30
C ASP A 843 37.38 4.83 -18.59
N THR A 844 37.65 6.05 -19.06
CA THR A 844 38.28 6.25 -20.38
C THR A 844 39.80 6.05 -20.37
N TRP A 845 40.41 5.93 -19.20
CA TRP A 845 41.86 5.81 -19.09
C TRP A 845 42.38 4.45 -19.60
N THR A 846 43.61 4.44 -20.10
CA THR A 846 44.30 3.21 -20.51
C THR A 846 45.57 3.03 -19.69
N GLU A 847 45.94 1.78 -19.47
CA GLU A 847 47.15 1.36 -18.75
C GLU A 847 48.42 2.04 -19.28
N SER A 848 48.57 2.14 -20.61
CA SER A 848 49.70 2.81 -21.27
C SER A 848 49.59 4.33 -21.37
N GLY A 849 48.41 4.91 -21.09
CA GLY A 849 48.13 6.35 -21.23
C GLY A 849 48.10 7.12 -19.91
N LEU A 850 48.08 6.43 -18.77
CA LEU A 850 47.97 7.05 -17.46
C LEU A 850 49.33 7.53 -16.94
N THR A 851 49.42 8.82 -16.62
CA THR A 851 50.56 9.48 -15.95
C THR A 851 50.00 10.37 -14.86
N TYR A 852 50.83 10.91 -13.95
CA TYR A 852 50.32 11.84 -12.95
C TYR A 852 49.64 13.07 -13.57
N SER A 853 50.15 13.56 -14.70
CA SER A 853 49.58 14.71 -15.42
C SER A 853 48.25 14.39 -16.10
N THR A 854 48.03 13.14 -16.51
CA THR A 854 46.80 12.69 -17.20
C THR A 854 45.85 11.92 -16.29
N ARG A 855 46.17 11.80 -15.00
CA ARG A 855 45.43 10.98 -14.03
C ARG A 855 43.97 11.39 -13.94
N ARG A 856 43.10 10.41 -13.74
CA ARG A 856 41.67 10.65 -13.53
C ARG A 856 41.39 11.06 -12.09
N ALA A 857 40.42 11.93 -11.88
CA ALA A 857 40.03 12.36 -10.55
C ALA A 857 39.44 11.17 -9.77
N LEU A 858 39.78 11.07 -8.48
CA LEU A 858 39.16 10.13 -7.56
C LEU A 858 37.91 10.77 -6.96
N GLY A 859 36.85 9.98 -6.82
CA GLY A 859 35.60 10.41 -6.20
C GLY A 859 35.78 10.81 -4.73
N SER A 860 34.92 11.69 -4.24
CA SER A 860 34.96 12.20 -2.85
C SER A 860 34.52 11.16 -1.80
N SER A 861 33.73 10.16 -2.19
CA SER A 861 33.28 9.07 -1.31
C SER A 861 34.32 7.96 -1.20
N VAL A 862 34.57 7.49 0.03
CA VAL A 862 35.38 6.29 0.28
C VAL A 862 34.48 5.06 0.18
N LEU A 863 34.84 4.12 -0.70
CA LEU A 863 34.13 2.84 -0.87
C LEU A 863 34.56 1.80 0.15
N GLY A 864 35.84 1.83 0.53
CA GLY A 864 36.44 0.92 1.50
C GLY A 864 37.80 1.46 1.93
N SER A 865 38.24 1.06 3.12
CA SER A 865 39.52 1.50 3.67
C SER A 865 40.30 0.30 4.15
N LEU A 866 41.60 0.34 3.88
CA LEU A 866 42.59 -0.57 4.43
C LEU A 866 43.39 0.17 5.50
N GLY A 867 43.43 -0.37 6.71
CA GLY A 867 44.27 0.14 7.81
C GLY A 867 45.75 -0.21 7.61
N PRO A 868 46.58 -0.26 8.67
CA PRO A 868 48.00 -0.53 8.55
C PRO A 868 48.30 -1.77 7.69
N VAL A 869 49.16 -1.58 6.69
CA VAL A 869 49.60 -2.58 5.73
C VAL A 869 50.96 -3.11 6.15
N THR A 870 51.08 -4.43 6.19
CA THR A 870 52.31 -5.16 6.42
C THR A 870 52.75 -5.77 5.09
N ALA A 871 54.04 -5.68 4.79
CA ALA A 871 54.62 -6.29 3.60
C ALA A 871 54.30 -7.80 3.52
N ASN A 872 54.25 -8.34 2.30
CA ASN A 872 53.95 -9.74 1.98
C ASN A 872 52.61 -10.29 2.51
N THR A 873 51.62 -9.43 2.76
CA THR A 873 50.33 -9.81 3.35
C THR A 873 49.18 -9.65 2.35
N ASN A 874 48.22 -10.59 2.36
CA ASN A 874 46.98 -10.49 1.59
C ASN A 874 45.92 -9.74 2.39
N TYR A 875 45.18 -8.87 1.71
CA TYR A 875 44.13 -8.06 2.29
C TYR A 875 42.84 -8.23 1.50
N GLU A 876 41.72 -8.29 2.22
CA GLU A 876 40.39 -8.10 1.65
C GLU A 876 39.85 -6.77 2.17
N VAL A 877 39.55 -5.85 1.27
CA VAL A 877 38.97 -4.55 1.59
C VAL A 877 37.49 -4.62 1.28
N PRO A 878 36.58 -4.66 2.28
CA PRO A 878 35.15 -4.57 2.04
C PRO A 878 34.83 -3.26 1.33
N LEU A 879 34.02 -3.35 0.27
CA LEU A 879 33.54 -2.20 -0.48
C LEU A 879 32.04 -2.00 -0.25
N THR A 880 31.59 -0.76 -0.24
CA THR A 880 30.16 -0.40 -0.22
C THR A 880 29.48 -0.91 -1.49
N ALA A 881 28.79 -2.04 -1.40
CA ALA A 881 28.17 -2.73 -2.55
C ALA A 881 27.18 -1.86 -3.32
N SER A 882 26.35 -1.08 -2.62
CA SER A 882 25.36 -0.18 -3.23
C SER A 882 25.99 0.92 -4.10
N ALA A 883 27.22 1.34 -3.77
CA ALA A 883 27.95 2.33 -4.55
C ALA A 883 28.55 1.75 -5.86
N LEU A 884 28.63 0.43 -5.98
CA LEU A 884 29.08 -0.27 -7.20
C LEU A 884 27.92 -0.76 -8.07
N GLN A 885 26.69 -0.75 -7.53
CA GLN A 885 25.50 -1.29 -8.20
C GLN A 885 25.22 -0.60 -9.55
N GLY A 886 25.48 0.71 -9.63
CA GLY A 886 25.29 1.50 -10.86
C GLY A 886 26.33 1.25 -11.95
N GLU A 887 27.42 0.55 -11.63
CA GLU A 887 28.55 0.27 -12.54
C GLU A 887 28.39 -1.08 -13.27
N LEU A 888 27.37 -1.87 -12.91
CA LEU A 888 27.07 -3.15 -13.58
C LEU A 888 26.68 -2.93 -15.04
N GLY A 889 27.18 -3.79 -15.93
CA GLY A 889 26.98 -3.66 -17.37
C GLY A 889 28.04 -2.82 -18.08
N GLY A 890 28.98 -2.21 -17.34
CA GLY A 890 30.08 -1.40 -17.89
C GLY A 890 31.47 -1.81 -17.39
N MET A 891 32.46 -0.95 -17.65
CA MET A 891 33.78 -1.03 -17.01
C MET A 891 33.70 -0.33 -15.67
N LEU A 892 34.32 -0.90 -14.64
CA LEU A 892 34.47 -0.27 -13.32
C LEU A 892 35.92 0.17 -13.13
N SER A 893 36.13 1.46 -12.85
CA SER A 893 37.44 2.00 -12.44
C SER A 893 37.47 2.34 -10.95
N LEU A 894 38.41 1.74 -10.23
CA LEU A 894 38.71 2.02 -8.83
C LEU A 894 40.06 2.72 -8.71
N GLY A 895 40.17 3.64 -7.75
CA GLY A 895 41.44 4.27 -7.39
C GLY A 895 41.72 4.13 -5.90
N ILE A 896 43.01 4.08 -5.55
CA ILE A 896 43.48 3.92 -4.17
C ILE A 896 44.41 5.07 -3.83
N ASN A 897 44.11 5.79 -2.74
CA ASN A 897 44.95 6.89 -2.23
C ASN A 897 45.27 6.70 -0.74
N ALA A 898 46.43 7.15 -0.30
CA ALA A 898 46.84 7.08 1.10
C ALA A 898 46.53 8.38 1.87
N THR A 899 46.43 8.27 3.19
CA THR A 899 46.44 9.41 4.13
C THR A 899 47.80 9.66 4.76
N SER A 900 48.76 8.74 4.61
CA SER A 900 50.09 8.79 5.21
C SER A 900 51.20 8.80 4.15
N SER A 901 52.37 9.31 4.55
CA SER A 901 53.53 9.51 3.67
C SER A 901 54.57 8.38 3.75
N ASP A 902 54.18 7.22 4.28
CA ASP A 902 55.07 6.07 4.48
C ASP A 902 54.87 4.95 3.46
N GLY A 903 53.94 5.13 2.52
CA GLY A 903 53.76 4.34 1.29
C GLY A 903 53.41 2.86 1.46
N ALA A 904 52.53 2.34 0.60
CA ALA A 904 52.29 0.91 0.46
C ALA A 904 52.37 0.49 -1.01
N ASP A 905 53.09 -0.60 -1.28
CA ASP A 905 53.21 -1.20 -2.62
C ASP A 905 52.38 -2.48 -2.71
N PHE A 906 51.35 -2.47 -3.54
CA PHE A 906 50.54 -3.65 -3.85
C PHE A 906 51.04 -4.33 -5.14
N GLY A 907 50.79 -5.63 -5.29
CA GLY A 907 51.06 -6.33 -6.54
C GLY A 907 50.16 -5.80 -7.65
N SER A 908 50.73 -5.56 -8.83
CA SER A 908 49.98 -5.25 -10.05
C SER A 908 49.51 -6.52 -10.76
N ARG A 909 48.78 -6.35 -11.87
CA ARG A 909 48.28 -7.43 -12.73
C ARG A 909 49.40 -8.25 -13.36
N GLU A 910 50.60 -7.67 -13.51
CA GLU A 910 51.80 -8.34 -14.05
C GLU A 910 52.41 -9.33 -13.05
N THR A 911 51.94 -9.33 -11.81
CA THR A 911 52.41 -10.24 -10.77
C THR A 911 51.62 -11.54 -10.73
N THR A 912 52.13 -12.53 -10.00
CA THR A 912 51.41 -13.79 -9.73
C THR A 912 50.22 -13.63 -8.77
N THR A 913 50.02 -12.44 -8.19
CA THR A 913 48.95 -12.12 -7.25
C THR A 913 48.29 -10.80 -7.63
N PRO A 914 47.57 -10.76 -8.75
CA PRO A 914 46.94 -9.55 -9.25
C PRO A 914 45.80 -9.11 -8.32
N PRO A 915 45.45 -7.81 -8.32
CA PRO A 915 44.25 -7.31 -7.66
C PRO A 915 42.98 -8.00 -8.18
N LYS A 916 42.08 -8.36 -7.28
CA LYS A 916 40.81 -9.02 -7.64
C LYS A 916 39.61 -8.35 -6.99
N LEU A 917 38.52 -8.24 -7.74
CA LEU A 917 37.23 -7.82 -7.23
C LEU A 917 36.35 -9.06 -7.01
N VAL A 918 35.94 -9.30 -5.77
CA VAL A 918 35.05 -10.39 -5.39
C VAL A 918 33.66 -9.83 -5.14
N LEU A 919 32.68 -10.30 -5.90
CA LEU A 919 31.28 -9.90 -5.78
C LEU A 919 30.44 -11.11 -5.35
N GLN A 920 29.55 -10.91 -4.39
CA GLN A 920 28.41 -11.79 -4.20
C GLN A 920 27.22 -11.20 -4.94
N LEU A 921 26.64 -11.97 -5.84
CA LEU A 921 25.58 -11.53 -6.74
C LEU A 921 24.29 -12.34 -6.50
N GLN A 922 23.16 -11.67 -6.68
CA GLN A 922 21.81 -12.24 -6.77
C GLN A 922 21.22 -11.92 -8.15
#